data_AF-A0AAV5DI71-F1
#
_entry.id   AF-A0AAV5DI71-F1
#
_cell.length_a   1.000
_cell.length_b   1.000
_cell.length_c   1.000
_cell.angle_alpha   90.00
_cell.angle_beta   90.00
_cell.angle_gamma   90.00
#
_symmetry.space_group_name_H-M   'P 1'
#
loop_
_entity.id
_entity.type
_entity.pdbx_description
1 polymer ?
#
loop_
_entity_poly.entity_id
_entity_poly.type
_entity_poly.pdbx_seq_one_letter_code
_entity_poly.pdbx_strand_id
1 'polypeptide(L)'
;MAPLLDLGKRKALDLDDVPFLDDSDSVHGISPKFKSKISSMSATGQHTDVTTVKLVKALVLTTWKLIIITAVYALLRTVTSYVGPYLIQYFVDYLNETPRSSKEGYVLVLAFVVSQLVEGLSSRHLLFRSQQLGIRVRSALIAIIFQKGLALSSHSKQGSSSGELINVVSLDAERVGNFNWSMHELWLLPVQISLAMVILYSTLGLAAFASLAATVLIMLANIPLGRIQRNYQEKTMNGKDARMSSLSEILRNMRILKLQGWELAFLSKVKELRKVEMHWIKKYVYTSSMLISVFFGAPAFVAMITFGTCILLGIPLEAGKVLSALATFKQLQGPIYSLPDTISSIIQTKVSLDRICSFLLLEESASDAVTKLPNGSTDKSIEVRNGRFCWDKSSEVPTLQDLNFSVRQGMRVAICGTVGSGKSSLLSCILGEIPKISGEVQTCGRIAFVSQSPWIQSGTIEENVLFGTKMNRERYKKECLLGFLASKTVLYVTHHVEFLPSADLILVLRDGKITQLGNYQEILRSGDELMEFVVSHKGALSTLNMSERPNVNFDSTYHPGGEGNTLVIAEDKHDDNSEEEIVDNETAGLAVTYGLSLNMLQGWAIAVLCSLENKMISVERILQYANIPSEPPLTLSESRPDCQWPIKGEIELRNLHVRYAPQLPSVLKGLTCTLPGEKKTVMEDGKNWSAGQRQLVCLGRVILKRRKVLVLDEATSSVDPVTDNLIQNTLKVQFPECTVITIAHRITSVLGCDKVLLLDNGEIAEQDTPAKLLEDKSSLFSKLVSEYTMGSDYK
;
A
#
# COMPACT_ATOMS: atom_id res chain seq x y z
N MET A 1 15.46 24.83 12.18
CA MET A 1 14.57 24.60 13.36
C MET A 1 14.00 25.90 13.90
N ALA A 2 14.73 26.73 14.66
CA ALA A 2 14.14 27.87 15.37
C ALA A 2 13.16 28.77 14.55
N PRO A 3 13.45 29.16 13.29
CA PRO A 3 12.48 29.93 12.49
C PRO A 3 11.18 29.18 12.18
N LEU A 4 11.24 27.87 11.95
CA LEU A 4 10.08 27.03 11.68
C LEU A 4 9.24 26.80 12.95
N LEU A 5 9.87 26.79 14.13
CA LEU A 5 9.18 26.70 15.41
C LEU A 5 8.48 28.02 15.77
N ASP A 6 9.08 29.17 15.45
CA ASP A 6 8.42 30.47 15.63
C ASP A 6 7.26 30.67 14.63
N LEU A 7 7.41 30.19 13.38
CA LEU A 7 6.31 30.14 12.41
C LEU A 7 5.17 29.21 12.88
N GLY A 8 5.52 27.99 13.32
CA GLY A 8 4.56 27.00 13.84
C GLY A 8 3.85 27.42 15.13
N LYS A 9 4.39 28.39 15.87
CA LYS A 9 3.73 29.04 17.01
C LYS A 9 2.67 30.07 16.58
N ARG A 10 2.80 30.64 15.38
CA ARG A 10 1.91 31.69 14.83
C ARG A 10 0.81 31.14 13.93
N LYS A 11 1.05 30.01 13.25
CA LYS A 11 0.21 29.42 12.21
C LYS A 11 0.42 27.90 12.22
N ALA A 12 -0.61 27.11 11.93
CA ALA A 12 -0.42 25.71 11.55
C ALA A 12 0.48 25.63 10.29
N LEU A 13 1.48 24.75 10.30
CA LEU A 13 2.44 24.63 9.19
C LEU A 13 1.82 23.83 8.04
N ASP A 14 1.84 24.41 6.84
CA ASP A 14 1.46 23.76 5.59
C ASP A 14 2.69 23.14 4.90
N LEU A 15 2.46 22.39 3.81
CA LEU A 15 3.54 21.76 3.03
C LEU A 15 4.55 22.77 2.46
N ASP A 16 4.09 23.97 2.10
CA ASP A 16 4.93 25.04 1.55
C ASP A 16 5.83 25.71 2.62
N ASP A 17 5.51 25.55 3.90
CA ASP A 17 6.35 26.02 5.03
C ASP A 17 7.52 25.06 5.32
N VAL A 18 7.53 23.86 4.73
CA VAL A 18 8.53 22.81 4.99
C VAL A 18 9.75 22.97 4.05
N PRO A 19 10.98 23.11 4.58
CA PRO A 19 12.16 23.27 3.74
C PRO A 19 12.51 22.01 2.96
N PHE A 20 13.02 22.19 1.73
CA PHE A 20 13.52 21.11 0.88
C PHE A 20 14.66 20.31 1.56
N LEU A 21 14.78 19.04 1.19
CA LEU A 21 15.83 18.15 1.66
C LEU A 21 17.20 18.51 1.07
N ASP A 22 18.25 18.32 1.87
CA ASP A 22 19.65 18.38 1.42
C ASP A 22 19.94 17.29 0.36
N ASP A 23 20.78 17.61 -0.63
CA ASP A 23 21.11 16.69 -1.72
C ASP A 23 21.75 15.38 -1.23
N SER A 24 22.41 15.36 -0.07
CA SER A 24 22.98 14.13 0.50
C SER A 24 21.96 13.27 1.26
N ASP A 25 20.78 13.82 1.57
CA ASP A 25 19.60 13.10 2.09
C ASP A 25 18.57 12.78 1.00
N SER A 26 18.68 13.39 -0.19
CA SER A 26 17.76 13.16 -1.32
C SER A 26 17.95 11.79 -2.00
N VAL A 27 16.88 11.26 -2.59
CA VAL A 27 16.93 10.02 -3.39
C VAL A 27 17.91 10.17 -4.57
N HIS A 28 18.01 11.38 -5.14
CA HIS A 28 18.92 11.67 -6.25
C HIS A 28 20.39 11.57 -5.83
N GLY A 29 20.76 12.06 -4.64
CA GLY A 29 22.13 11.96 -4.14
C GLY A 29 22.49 10.58 -3.58
N ILE A 30 21.53 9.79 -3.10
CA ILE A 30 21.80 8.49 -2.46
C ILE A 30 21.70 7.31 -3.45
N SER A 31 20.65 7.25 -4.28
CA SER A 31 20.35 6.08 -5.12
C SER A 31 21.49 5.71 -6.09
N PRO A 32 22.16 6.65 -6.79
CA PRO A 32 23.28 6.31 -7.68
C PRO A 32 24.48 5.74 -6.92
N LYS A 33 24.77 6.25 -5.71
CA LYS A 33 25.87 5.76 -4.86
C LYS A 33 25.61 4.32 -4.41
N PHE A 34 24.39 4.04 -3.94
CA PHE A 34 23.97 2.71 -3.54
C PHE A 34 23.96 1.72 -4.73
N LYS A 35 23.42 2.14 -5.89
CA LYS A 35 23.38 1.32 -7.10
C LYS A 35 24.79 1.01 -7.64
N SER A 36 25.69 1.98 -7.62
CA SER A 36 27.11 1.76 -7.93
C SER A 36 27.74 0.72 -6.99
N LYS A 37 27.50 0.81 -5.67
CA LYS A 37 28.02 -0.18 -4.71
C LYS A 37 27.45 -1.58 -4.91
N ILE A 38 26.13 -1.72 -5.12
CA ILE A 38 25.53 -3.06 -5.29
C ILE A 38 25.96 -3.72 -6.61
N SER A 39 26.05 -2.97 -7.72
CA SER A 39 26.57 -3.48 -9.00
C SER A 39 28.05 -3.83 -8.92
N SER A 40 28.88 -3.06 -8.20
CA SER A 40 30.31 -3.38 -7.98
C SER A 40 30.56 -4.65 -7.14
N MET A 41 29.49 -5.27 -6.62
CA MET A 41 29.52 -6.48 -5.80
C MET A 41 28.73 -7.66 -6.42
N SER A 42 28.20 -7.49 -7.63
CA SER A 42 27.63 -8.55 -8.44
C SER A 42 28.64 -9.04 -9.47
N ALA A 43 28.82 -10.36 -9.60
CA ALA A 43 29.79 -10.93 -10.54
C ALA A 43 29.44 -10.65 -12.02
N THR A 44 28.17 -10.35 -12.31
CA THR A 44 27.65 -10.05 -13.66
C THR A 44 27.37 -8.56 -13.88
N GLY A 45 27.59 -7.70 -12.89
CA GLY A 45 27.19 -6.28 -12.89
C GLY A 45 25.67 -6.02 -12.81
N GLN A 46 24.84 -7.02 -13.15
CA GLN A 46 23.38 -7.00 -13.04
C GLN A 46 22.90 -7.33 -11.61
N HIS A 47 21.62 -7.06 -11.32
CA HIS A 47 21.02 -7.31 -10.00
C HIS A 47 20.68 -8.80 -9.70
N THR A 48 21.11 -9.73 -10.57
CA THR A 48 20.74 -11.16 -10.57
C THR A 48 21.49 -12.04 -9.57
N ASP A 49 22.59 -11.55 -8.99
CA ASP A 49 23.40 -12.25 -7.97
C ASP A 49 23.59 -11.34 -6.73
N VAL A 50 22.48 -10.90 -6.15
CA VAL A 50 22.44 -10.19 -4.86
C VAL A 50 22.08 -11.19 -3.76
N THR A 51 22.90 -11.27 -2.72
CA THR A 51 22.60 -11.99 -1.48
C THR A 51 22.39 -11.00 -0.33
N THR A 52 21.71 -11.42 0.75
CA THR A 52 21.46 -10.57 1.93
C THR A 52 22.76 -9.94 2.47
N VAL A 53 23.87 -10.69 2.46
CA VAL A 53 25.19 -10.20 2.88
C VAL A 53 25.75 -9.15 1.92
N LYS A 54 25.60 -9.35 0.59
CA LYS A 54 25.99 -8.33 -0.42
C LYS A 54 25.15 -7.05 -0.24
N LEU A 55 23.83 -7.19 -0.02
CA LEU A 55 22.90 -6.08 0.19
C LEU A 55 23.25 -5.26 1.44
N VAL A 56 23.46 -5.92 2.59
CA VAL A 56 23.88 -5.26 3.84
C VAL A 56 25.22 -4.55 3.68
N LYS A 57 26.22 -5.21 3.07
CA LYS A 57 27.53 -4.59 2.84
C LYS A 57 27.45 -3.41 1.85
N ALA A 58 26.57 -3.44 0.85
CA ALA A 58 26.32 -2.30 -0.03
C ALA A 58 25.66 -1.11 0.68
N LEU A 59 24.70 -1.36 1.60
CA LEU A 59 24.11 -0.33 2.45
C LEU A 59 25.17 0.31 3.36
N VAL A 60 25.92 -0.51 4.11
CA VAL A 60 27.01 -0.04 5.00
C VAL A 60 28.06 0.75 4.22
N LEU A 61 28.51 0.27 3.05
CA LEU A 61 29.47 1.00 2.20
C LEU A 61 28.90 2.28 1.58
N THR A 62 27.59 2.51 1.63
CA THR A 62 26.95 3.76 1.19
C THR A 62 26.88 4.78 2.33
N THR A 63 26.67 4.34 3.57
CA THR A 63 26.44 5.22 4.74
C THR A 63 27.56 5.24 5.78
N TRP A 64 28.67 4.51 5.56
CA TRP A 64 29.76 4.27 6.52
C TRP A 64 30.26 5.51 7.29
N LYS A 65 30.38 6.67 6.64
CA LYS A 65 30.82 7.91 7.32
C LYS A 65 29.89 8.29 8.47
N LEU A 66 28.58 8.14 8.28
CA LEU A 66 27.57 8.44 9.29
C LEU A 66 27.59 7.39 10.41
N ILE A 67 27.80 6.11 10.07
CA ILE A 67 27.94 5.00 11.03
C ILE A 67 29.16 5.19 11.95
N ILE A 68 30.30 5.66 11.43
CA ILE A 68 31.48 5.98 12.25
C ILE A 68 31.20 7.19 13.16
N ILE A 69 30.56 8.24 12.64
CA ILE A 69 30.19 9.42 13.43
C ILE A 69 29.23 9.04 14.57
N THR A 70 28.20 8.23 14.32
CA THR A 70 27.32 7.75 15.40
C THR A 70 28.05 6.82 16.36
N ALA A 71 28.98 5.97 15.91
CA ALA A 71 29.77 5.13 16.80
C ALA A 71 30.64 5.95 17.77
N VAL A 72 31.28 7.03 17.29
CA VAL A 72 32.08 7.94 18.13
C VAL A 72 31.20 8.64 19.17
N TYR A 73 30.04 9.19 18.78
CA TYR A 73 29.13 9.82 19.75
C TYR A 73 28.51 8.82 20.74
N ALA A 74 28.26 7.58 20.32
CA ALA A 74 27.73 6.53 21.21
C ALA A 74 28.77 6.03 22.22
N LEU A 75 30.04 5.92 21.81
CA LEU A 75 31.16 5.67 22.74
C LEU A 75 31.37 6.85 23.69
N LEU A 76 31.41 8.08 23.17
CA LEU A 76 31.65 9.28 23.98
C LEU A 76 30.57 9.47 25.04
N ARG A 77 29.28 9.41 24.65
CA ARG A 77 28.14 9.38 25.58
C ARG A 77 28.30 8.30 26.65
N THR A 78 28.67 7.09 26.23
CA THR A 78 28.85 5.96 27.15
C THR A 78 29.91 6.27 28.20
N VAL A 79 31.11 6.69 27.79
CA VAL A 79 32.21 7.02 28.71
C VAL A 79 31.82 8.15 29.66
N THR A 80 31.26 9.26 29.16
CA THR A 80 30.86 10.39 30.01
C THR A 80 29.79 10.02 31.03
N SER A 81 28.86 9.12 30.69
CA SER A 81 27.78 8.71 31.59
C SER A 81 28.25 7.93 32.83
N TYR A 82 29.47 7.37 32.80
CA TYR A 82 30.09 6.73 33.95
C TYR A 82 30.98 7.68 34.78
N VAL A 83 31.29 8.89 34.28
CA VAL A 83 32.05 9.91 35.04
C VAL A 83 31.26 10.39 36.25
N GLY A 84 29.94 10.53 36.14
CA GLY A 84 29.08 10.92 37.27
C GLY A 84 29.16 9.94 38.45
N PRO A 85 28.81 8.65 38.27
CA PRO A 85 28.96 7.62 39.29
C PRO A 85 30.37 7.55 39.90
N TYR A 86 31.43 7.78 39.10
CA TYR A 86 32.82 7.80 39.60
C TYR A 86 33.12 9.02 40.48
N LEU A 87 32.73 10.22 40.07
CA LEU A 87 32.99 11.46 40.82
C LEU A 87 32.17 11.58 42.12
N ILE A 88 31.05 10.88 42.27
CA ILE A 88 30.20 10.92 43.49
C ILE A 88 31.00 10.62 44.76
N GLN A 89 31.95 9.68 44.74
CA GLN A 89 32.76 9.41 45.93
C GLN A 89 33.61 10.63 46.30
N TYR A 90 34.41 11.13 45.35
CA TYR A 90 35.27 12.30 45.55
C TYR A 90 34.51 13.56 45.98
N PHE A 91 33.26 13.74 45.54
CA PHE A 91 32.41 14.84 46.03
C PHE A 91 32.03 14.67 47.51
N VAL A 92 31.68 13.47 47.95
CA VAL A 92 31.34 13.20 49.36
C VAL A 92 32.60 13.27 50.24
N ASP A 93 33.72 12.75 49.76
CA ASP A 93 35.00 12.79 50.47
C ASP A 93 35.45 14.25 50.68
N TYR A 94 35.40 15.10 49.63
CA TYR A 94 35.68 16.54 49.71
C TYR A 94 34.69 17.32 50.62
N LEU A 95 33.44 16.88 50.72
CA LEU A 95 32.48 17.47 51.68
C LEU A 95 32.80 17.07 53.13
N ASN A 96 33.40 15.90 53.37
CA ASN A 96 33.79 15.45 54.70
C ASN A 96 35.16 16.00 55.16
N GLU A 97 36.03 16.38 54.23
CA GLU A 97 37.31 17.02 54.54
C GLU A 97 37.15 18.38 55.25
N THR A 98 38.02 18.62 56.23
CA THR A 98 38.22 19.92 56.88
C THR A 98 39.70 20.12 57.22
N PRO A 99 40.34 21.25 56.84
CA PRO A 99 39.84 22.33 55.99
C PRO A 99 39.77 21.93 54.50
N ARG A 100 38.76 22.42 53.77
CA ARG A 100 38.52 22.09 52.35
C ARG A 100 39.40 22.91 51.40
N SER A 101 40.03 22.26 50.41
CA SER A 101 40.77 22.95 49.35
C SER A 101 39.83 23.45 48.24
N SER A 102 39.56 24.76 48.20
CA SER A 102 38.64 25.35 47.21
C SER A 102 39.01 25.03 45.77
N LYS A 103 40.31 24.81 45.47
CA LYS A 103 40.79 24.45 44.13
C LYS A 103 40.32 23.07 43.70
N GLU A 104 40.40 22.06 44.58
CA GLU A 104 39.91 20.71 44.29
C GLU A 104 38.38 20.70 44.12
N GLY A 105 37.65 21.43 44.97
CA GLY A 105 36.20 21.61 44.81
C GLY A 105 35.80 22.18 43.45
N TYR A 106 36.46 23.25 42.99
CA TYR A 106 36.22 23.80 41.65
C TYR A 106 36.58 22.83 40.52
N VAL A 107 37.67 22.05 40.66
CA VAL A 107 38.06 21.04 39.66
C VAL A 107 37.04 19.90 39.57
N LEU A 108 36.53 19.41 40.71
CA LEU A 108 35.49 18.36 40.75
C LEU A 108 34.21 18.85 40.08
N VAL A 109 33.71 20.05 40.43
CA VAL A 109 32.52 20.65 39.82
C VAL A 109 32.72 20.88 38.32
N LEU A 110 33.88 21.40 37.90
CA LEU A 110 34.17 21.65 36.48
C LEU A 110 34.24 20.34 35.67
N ALA A 111 34.96 19.33 36.16
CA ALA A 111 35.03 18.02 35.51
C ALA A 111 33.64 17.39 35.38
N PHE A 112 32.82 17.52 36.42
CA PHE A 112 31.45 17.04 36.43
C PHE A 112 30.57 17.76 35.39
N VAL A 113 30.52 19.09 35.41
CA VAL A 113 29.73 19.90 34.45
C VAL A 113 30.17 19.65 33.00
N VAL A 114 31.47 19.56 32.74
CA VAL A 114 32.00 19.23 31.40
C VAL A 114 31.56 17.83 30.97
N SER A 115 31.58 16.83 31.86
CA SER A 115 31.12 15.47 31.54
C SER A 115 29.65 15.43 31.14
N GLN A 116 28.78 16.14 31.88
CA GLN A 116 27.34 16.21 31.61
C GLN A 116 27.02 16.98 30.32
N LEU A 117 27.73 18.07 30.05
CA LEU A 117 27.60 18.83 28.80
C LEU A 117 28.02 17.99 27.58
N VAL A 118 29.12 17.26 27.68
CA VAL A 118 29.59 16.36 26.61
C VAL A 118 28.66 15.16 26.44
N GLU A 119 28.12 14.58 27.51
CA GLU A 119 27.10 13.52 27.40
C GLU A 119 25.85 14.03 26.69
N GLY A 120 25.31 15.18 27.13
CA GLY A 120 24.11 15.79 26.57
C GLY A 120 24.25 16.07 25.08
N LEU A 121 25.33 16.76 24.67
CA LEU A 121 25.61 17.02 23.25
C LEU A 121 25.79 15.73 22.45
N SER A 122 26.54 14.76 22.96
CA SER A 122 26.78 13.48 22.28
C SER A 122 25.49 12.67 22.11
N SER A 123 24.65 12.64 23.13
CA SER A 123 23.36 11.94 23.14
C SER A 123 22.38 12.55 22.12
N ARG A 124 22.28 13.88 22.05
CA ARG A 124 21.43 14.57 21.06
C ARG A 124 21.97 14.42 19.63
N HIS A 125 23.29 14.52 19.43
CA HIS A 125 23.88 14.36 18.09
C HIS A 125 23.80 12.91 17.59
N LEU A 126 23.98 11.92 18.48
CA LEU A 126 23.76 10.50 18.20
C LEU A 126 22.32 10.26 17.71
N LEU A 127 21.31 10.72 18.45
CA LEU A 127 19.90 10.54 18.09
C LEU A 127 19.59 11.11 16.70
N PHE A 128 20.02 12.35 16.43
CA PHE A 128 19.80 13.02 15.15
C PHE A 128 20.49 12.28 13.98
N ARG A 129 21.77 11.92 14.12
CA ARG A 129 22.52 11.24 13.05
C ARG A 129 22.07 9.79 12.84
N SER A 130 21.60 9.12 13.89
CA SER A 130 21.00 7.78 13.79
C SER A 130 19.69 7.81 13.00
N GLN A 131 18.81 8.78 13.27
CA GLN A 131 17.59 8.98 12.50
C GLN A 131 17.90 9.33 11.03
N GLN A 132 18.86 10.22 10.79
CA GLN A 132 19.34 10.55 9.43
C GLN A 132 19.87 9.30 8.69
N LEU A 133 20.66 8.46 9.36
CA LEU A 133 21.14 7.17 8.84
C LEU A 133 19.97 6.25 8.45
N GLY A 134 18.96 6.10 9.32
CA GLY A 134 17.78 5.27 9.06
C GLY A 134 16.96 5.74 7.86
N ILE A 135 16.77 7.06 7.72
CA ILE A 135 16.08 7.67 6.57
C ILE A 135 16.86 7.42 5.28
N ARG A 136 18.19 7.60 5.27
CA ARG A 136 19.03 7.31 4.08
C ARG A 136 18.93 5.85 3.64
N VAL A 137 18.98 4.91 4.59
CA VAL A 137 18.83 3.46 4.33
C VAL A 137 17.44 3.14 3.77
N ARG A 138 16.37 3.63 4.41
CA ARG A 138 14.98 3.45 3.95
C ARG A 138 14.79 3.98 2.52
N SER A 139 15.23 5.20 2.24
CA SER A 139 15.08 5.85 0.93
C SER A 139 15.85 5.13 -0.17
N ALA A 140 17.06 4.64 0.11
CA ALA A 140 17.85 3.83 -0.83
C ALA A 140 17.16 2.50 -1.19
N LEU A 141 16.55 1.84 -0.20
CA LEU A 141 15.81 0.59 -0.37
C LEU A 141 14.52 0.82 -1.17
N ILE A 142 13.69 1.79 -0.80
CA ILE A 142 12.45 2.12 -1.53
C ILE A 142 12.76 2.43 -3.01
N ALA A 143 13.83 3.19 -3.28
CA ALA A 143 14.24 3.52 -4.65
C ALA A 143 14.65 2.30 -5.49
N ILE A 144 15.42 1.34 -4.93
CA ILE A 144 15.80 0.13 -5.69
C ILE A 144 14.63 -0.85 -5.84
N ILE A 145 13.78 -1.00 -4.82
CA ILE A 145 12.58 -1.86 -4.88
C ILE A 145 11.61 -1.33 -5.93
N PHE A 146 11.40 -0.01 -6.01
CA PHE A 146 10.56 0.60 -7.04
C PHE A 146 11.15 0.42 -8.45
N GLN A 147 12.46 0.66 -8.64
CA GLN A 147 13.12 0.39 -9.94
C GLN A 147 13.00 -1.07 -10.36
N LYS A 148 13.19 -2.02 -9.43
CA LYS A 148 12.98 -3.45 -9.69
C LYS A 148 11.54 -3.75 -10.08
N GLY A 149 10.56 -3.21 -9.35
CA GLY A 149 9.13 -3.40 -9.61
C GLY A 149 8.69 -2.98 -11.01
N LEU A 150 9.27 -1.90 -11.56
CA LEU A 150 9.08 -1.49 -12.95
C LEU A 150 9.67 -2.50 -13.95
N ALA A 151 10.83 -3.08 -13.64
CA ALA A 151 11.57 -4.00 -14.50
C ALA A 151 11.09 -5.47 -14.44
N LEU A 152 10.28 -5.86 -13.45
CA LEU A 152 9.82 -7.26 -13.29
C LEU A 152 9.12 -7.82 -14.54
N SER A 153 9.39 -9.09 -14.85
CA SER A 153 8.65 -9.86 -15.84
C SER A 153 7.17 -9.98 -15.48
N SER A 154 6.29 -10.09 -16.48
CA SER A 154 4.86 -10.31 -16.22
C SER A 154 4.55 -11.66 -15.56
N HIS A 155 5.44 -12.65 -15.67
CA HIS A 155 5.38 -13.89 -14.89
C HIS A 155 5.64 -13.62 -13.39
N SER A 156 6.74 -12.93 -13.04
CA SER A 156 7.01 -12.55 -11.64
C SER A 156 5.95 -11.59 -11.07
N LYS A 157 5.35 -10.71 -11.88
CA LYS A 157 4.21 -9.85 -11.48
C LYS A 157 2.92 -10.62 -11.19
N GLN A 158 2.77 -11.87 -11.66
CA GLN A 158 1.63 -12.75 -11.31
C GLN A 158 1.91 -13.55 -10.03
N GLY A 159 3.14 -14.06 -9.85
CA GLY A 159 3.55 -14.77 -8.63
C GLY A 159 3.65 -13.85 -7.41
N SER A 160 4.25 -12.67 -7.56
CA SER A 160 4.38 -11.67 -6.50
C SER A 160 3.20 -10.70 -6.52
N SER A 161 2.32 -10.81 -5.53
CA SER A 161 1.09 -10.00 -5.50
C SER A 161 1.39 -8.50 -5.33
N SER A 162 0.53 -7.61 -5.86
CA SER A 162 0.71 -6.16 -5.65
C SER A 162 0.68 -5.74 -4.18
N GLY A 163 0.02 -6.51 -3.31
CA GLY A 163 0.08 -6.32 -1.85
C GLY A 163 1.42 -6.71 -1.23
N GLU A 164 2.14 -7.68 -1.82
CA GLU A 164 3.48 -8.07 -1.40
C GLU A 164 4.50 -6.97 -1.72
N LEU A 165 4.46 -6.41 -2.93
CA LEU A 165 5.27 -5.23 -3.29
C LEU A 165 5.01 -4.06 -2.32
N ILE A 166 3.74 -3.78 -1.99
CA ILE A 166 3.39 -2.75 -1.02
C ILE A 166 3.98 -3.06 0.36
N ASN A 167 3.90 -4.31 0.85
CA ASN A 167 4.49 -4.71 2.13
C ASN A 167 6.03 -4.57 2.13
N VAL A 168 6.70 -4.97 1.04
CA VAL A 168 8.16 -4.87 0.91
C VAL A 168 8.63 -3.40 0.92
N VAL A 169 7.88 -2.50 0.27
CA VAL A 169 8.13 -1.05 0.25
C VAL A 169 7.78 -0.35 1.58
N SER A 170 6.62 -0.67 2.17
CA SER A 170 6.06 0.11 3.30
C SER A 170 6.43 -0.45 4.68
N LEU A 171 6.63 -1.77 4.83
CA LEU A 171 6.92 -2.42 6.10
C LEU A 171 8.39 -2.87 6.18
N ASP A 172 8.87 -3.63 5.21
CA ASP A 172 10.21 -4.23 5.29
C ASP A 172 11.32 -3.17 5.11
N ALA A 173 11.21 -2.29 4.12
CA ALA A 173 12.17 -1.18 3.95
C ALA A 173 12.14 -0.16 5.11
N GLU A 174 10.98 0.05 5.75
CA GLU A 174 10.89 0.85 6.98
C GLU A 174 11.58 0.17 8.15
N ARG A 175 11.33 -1.13 8.37
CA ARG A 175 11.95 -1.89 9.48
C ARG A 175 13.48 -1.87 9.38
N VAL A 176 14.05 -2.03 8.17
CA VAL A 176 15.50 -1.98 7.96
C VAL A 176 16.05 -0.56 8.20
N GLY A 177 15.30 0.50 7.87
CA GLY A 177 15.66 1.86 8.28
C GLY A 177 15.64 2.06 9.80
N ASN A 178 14.65 1.50 10.48
CA ASN A 178 14.48 1.61 11.94
C ASN A 178 15.53 0.83 12.76
N PHE A 179 16.30 -0.08 12.15
CA PHE A 179 17.41 -0.77 12.82
C PHE A 179 18.48 0.17 13.38
N ASN A 180 18.57 1.42 12.88
CA ASN A 180 19.55 2.41 13.34
C ASN A 180 19.57 2.58 14.87
N TRP A 181 18.41 2.51 15.55
CA TRP A 181 18.29 2.68 17.00
C TRP A 181 19.06 1.60 17.78
N SER A 182 18.95 0.33 17.36
CA SER A 182 19.60 -0.83 17.99
C SER A 182 21.08 -1.00 17.61
N MET A 183 21.55 -0.29 16.58
CA MET A 183 22.82 -0.57 15.90
C MET A 183 24.06 -0.50 16.80
N HIS A 184 24.02 0.31 17.87
CA HIS A 184 25.17 0.50 18.76
C HIS A 184 25.12 -0.32 20.07
N GLU A 185 23.98 -0.93 20.43
CA GLU A 185 23.80 -1.51 21.76
C GLU A 185 24.70 -2.72 22.03
N LEU A 186 24.77 -3.68 21.09
CA LEU A 186 25.48 -4.95 21.32
C LEU A 186 26.99 -4.80 21.56
N TRP A 187 27.67 -3.85 20.90
CA TRP A 187 29.12 -3.68 21.04
C TRP A 187 29.51 -2.69 22.14
N LEU A 188 28.59 -1.83 22.59
CA LEU A 188 28.78 -1.00 23.77
C LEU A 188 28.55 -1.77 25.08
N LEU A 189 27.74 -2.82 25.08
CA LEU A 189 27.47 -3.62 26.28
C LEU A 189 28.75 -4.14 26.98
N PRO A 190 29.76 -4.73 26.29
CA PRO A 190 31.05 -5.07 26.92
C PRO A 190 31.81 -3.87 27.50
N VAL A 191 31.73 -2.69 26.85
CA VAL A 191 32.38 -1.45 27.31
C VAL A 191 31.69 -0.91 28.56
N GLN A 192 30.36 -1.01 28.63
CA GLN A 192 29.55 -0.59 29.78
C GLN A 192 29.79 -1.51 30.99
N ILE A 193 29.87 -2.83 30.76
CA ILE A 193 30.25 -3.80 31.79
C ILE A 193 31.68 -3.54 32.30
N SER A 194 32.65 -3.27 31.42
CA SER A 194 34.03 -3.02 31.85
C SER A 194 34.19 -1.70 32.62
N LEU A 195 33.56 -0.61 32.17
CA LEU A 195 33.54 0.66 32.90
C LEU A 195 32.87 0.52 34.28
N ALA A 196 31.72 -0.16 34.35
CA ALA A 196 31.04 -0.43 35.62
C ALA A 196 31.93 -1.27 36.57
N MET A 197 32.60 -2.29 36.07
CA MET A 197 33.50 -3.12 36.87
C MET A 197 34.75 -2.38 37.36
N VAL A 198 35.33 -1.49 36.56
CA VAL A 198 36.46 -0.65 36.99
C VAL A 198 36.03 0.26 38.15
N ILE A 199 34.88 0.92 38.04
CA ILE A 199 34.36 1.80 39.09
C ILE A 199 34.04 0.99 40.36
N LEU A 200 33.27 -0.10 40.25
CA LEU A 200 32.89 -0.94 41.39
C LEU A 200 34.10 -1.57 42.09
N TYR A 201 35.13 -1.97 41.34
CA TYR A 201 36.38 -2.47 41.93
C TYR A 201 37.17 -1.36 42.62
N SER A 202 37.18 -0.14 42.09
CA SER A 202 37.84 1.00 42.74
C SER A 202 37.17 1.45 44.04
N THR A 203 35.84 1.32 44.15
CA THR A 203 35.07 1.77 45.32
C THR A 203 34.80 0.69 46.37
N LEU A 204 34.67 -0.58 45.94
CA LEU A 204 34.28 -1.72 46.80
C LEU A 204 35.25 -2.91 46.77
N GLY A 205 36.37 -2.81 46.04
CA GLY A 205 37.40 -3.84 45.99
C GLY A 205 36.86 -5.22 45.56
N LEU A 206 37.17 -6.25 46.34
CA LEU A 206 36.76 -7.64 46.05
C LEU A 206 35.24 -7.84 46.02
N ALA A 207 34.45 -7.02 46.73
CA ALA A 207 32.99 -7.11 46.70
C ALA A 207 32.38 -6.75 45.33
N ALA A 208 33.12 -6.08 44.45
CA ALA A 208 32.73 -5.86 43.06
C ALA A 208 32.42 -7.18 42.32
N PHE A 209 33.15 -8.26 42.60
CA PHE A 209 32.88 -9.57 42.00
C PHE A 209 31.57 -10.19 42.50
N ALA A 210 31.19 -9.95 43.76
CA ALA A 210 29.87 -10.33 44.27
C ALA A 210 28.74 -9.52 43.60
N SER A 211 28.96 -8.23 43.33
CA SER A 211 28.01 -7.40 42.57
C SER A 211 27.82 -7.89 41.13
N LEU A 212 28.90 -8.33 40.48
CA LEU A 212 28.87 -8.92 39.15
C LEU A 212 28.14 -10.26 39.17
N ALA A 213 28.42 -11.11 40.15
CA ALA A 213 27.76 -12.39 40.33
C ALA A 213 26.24 -12.22 40.56
N ALA A 214 25.84 -11.26 41.41
CA ALA A 214 24.42 -10.92 41.62
C ALA A 214 23.75 -10.41 40.33
N THR A 215 24.43 -9.54 39.58
CA THR A 215 23.94 -9.01 38.30
C THR A 215 23.78 -10.12 37.24
N VAL A 216 24.75 -11.02 37.14
CA VAL A 216 24.70 -12.21 36.27
C VAL A 216 23.59 -13.17 36.71
N LEU A 217 23.38 -13.38 38.01
CA LEU A 217 22.30 -14.23 38.53
C LEU A 217 20.92 -13.69 38.15
N ILE A 218 20.69 -12.38 38.28
CA ILE A 218 19.45 -11.72 37.80
C ILE A 218 19.32 -11.87 36.28
N MET A 219 20.40 -11.66 35.53
CA MET A 219 20.40 -11.80 34.06
C MET A 219 20.03 -13.24 33.64
N LEU A 220 20.58 -14.26 34.30
CA LEU A 220 20.26 -15.67 34.09
C LEU A 220 18.81 -15.99 34.44
N ALA A 221 18.29 -15.46 35.56
CA ALA A 221 16.89 -15.61 35.96
C ALA A 221 15.91 -14.98 34.94
N ASN A 222 16.32 -13.91 34.24
CA ASN A 222 15.54 -13.27 33.19
C ASN A 222 15.56 -14.02 31.84
N ILE A 223 16.51 -14.93 31.58
CA ILE A 223 16.56 -15.71 30.32
C ILE A 223 15.26 -16.47 30.02
N PRO A 224 14.65 -17.27 30.93
CA PRO A 224 13.38 -17.95 30.63
C PRO A 224 12.24 -16.97 30.32
N LEU A 225 12.12 -15.87 31.06
CA LEU A 225 11.11 -14.84 30.80
C LEU A 225 11.31 -14.18 29.43
N GLY A 226 12.55 -13.80 29.08
CA GLY A 226 12.88 -13.22 27.77
C GLY A 226 12.66 -14.19 26.60
N ARG A 227 12.90 -15.50 26.79
CA ARG A 227 12.55 -16.55 25.80
C ARG A 227 11.03 -16.64 25.59
N ILE A 228 10.26 -16.64 26.67
CA ILE A 228 8.78 -16.66 26.63
C ILE A 228 8.24 -15.40 25.95
N GLN A 229 8.76 -14.22 26.33
CA GLN A 229 8.37 -12.93 25.76
C GLN A 229 8.65 -12.86 24.26
N ARG A 230 9.82 -13.33 23.79
CA ARG A 230 10.16 -13.42 22.36
C ARG A 230 9.17 -14.32 21.61
N ASN A 231 8.87 -15.50 22.14
CA ASN A 231 7.92 -16.44 21.53
C ASN A 231 6.48 -15.87 21.46
N TYR A 232 6.10 -14.99 22.41
CA TYR A 232 4.82 -14.27 22.35
C TYR A 232 4.86 -13.05 21.40
N GLN A 233 5.99 -12.34 21.32
CA GLN A 233 6.20 -11.24 20.38
C GLN A 233 6.09 -11.74 18.92
N GLU A 234 6.74 -12.86 18.60
CA GLU A 234 6.67 -13.53 17.28
C GLU A 234 5.22 -13.91 16.93
N LYS A 235 4.50 -14.57 17.83
CA LYS A 235 3.09 -14.95 17.61
C LYS A 235 2.16 -13.75 17.47
N THR A 236 2.44 -12.64 18.17
CA THR A 236 1.75 -11.36 17.98
C THR A 236 2.04 -10.77 16.60
N MET A 237 3.28 -10.83 16.09
CA MET A 237 3.60 -10.38 14.73
C MET A 237 2.87 -11.22 13.67
N ASN A 238 2.92 -12.55 13.80
CA ASN A 238 2.26 -13.46 12.84
C ASN A 238 0.73 -13.24 12.81
N GLY A 239 0.09 -13.00 13.96
CA GLY A 239 -1.33 -12.64 14.05
C GLY A 239 -1.65 -11.26 13.46
N LYS A 240 -0.78 -10.27 13.66
CA LYS A 240 -0.89 -8.92 13.10
C LYS A 240 -0.80 -8.95 11.57
N ASP A 241 0.19 -9.64 11.01
CA ASP A 241 0.42 -9.75 9.57
C ASP A 241 -0.76 -10.46 8.87
N ALA A 242 -1.26 -11.57 9.44
CA ALA A 242 -2.42 -12.29 8.91
C ALA A 242 -3.71 -11.44 8.88
N ARG A 243 -3.94 -10.62 9.92
CA ARG A 243 -5.05 -9.65 9.94
C ARG A 243 -4.83 -8.53 8.92
N MET A 244 -3.62 -7.98 8.82
CA MET A 244 -3.32 -6.86 7.93
C MET A 244 -3.46 -7.25 6.44
N SER A 245 -3.00 -8.44 6.08
CA SER A 245 -3.19 -9.02 4.75
C SER A 245 -4.68 -9.17 4.41
N SER A 246 -5.45 -9.79 5.32
CA SER A 246 -6.91 -9.96 5.16
C SER A 246 -7.67 -8.64 5.03
N LEU A 247 -7.29 -7.61 5.80
CA LEU A 247 -7.89 -6.28 5.74
C LEU A 247 -7.58 -5.57 4.42
N SER A 248 -6.35 -5.72 3.90
CA SER A 248 -5.92 -5.14 2.62
C SER A 248 -6.67 -5.74 1.43
N GLU A 249 -7.01 -7.03 1.50
CA GLU A 249 -7.89 -7.69 0.53
C GLU A 249 -9.32 -7.13 0.57
N ILE A 250 -9.89 -6.97 1.76
CA ILE A 250 -11.25 -6.43 1.97
C ILE A 250 -11.37 -5.01 1.41
N LEU A 251 -10.43 -4.12 1.74
CA LEU A 251 -10.44 -2.72 1.30
C LEU A 251 -10.34 -2.60 -0.23
N ARG A 252 -9.42 -3.35 -0.85
CA ARG A 252 -9.23 -3.40 -2.31
C ARG A 252 -10.50 -3.84 -3.07
N ASN A 253 -11.31 -4.70 -2.46
CA ASN A 253 -12.48 -5.31 -3.09
C ASN A 253 -13.82 -4.71 -2.56
N MET A 254 -13.79 -3.60 -1.81
CA MET A 254 -14.93 -3.11 -1.00
C MET A 254 -16.25 -2.94 -1.79
N ARG A 255 -16.20 -2.38 -3.01
CA ARG A 255 -17.39 -2.22 -3.87
C ARG A 255 -18.10 -3.56 -4.15
N ILE A 256 -17.33 -4.62 -4.39
CA ILE A 256 -17.84 -5.98 -4.66
C ILE A 256 -18.47 -6.56 -3.38
N LEU A 257 -17.81 -6.41 -2.23
CA LEU A 257 -18.34 -6.88 -0.95
C LEU A 257 -19.67 -6.21 -0.61
N LYS A 258 -19.79 -4.91 -0.87
CA LYS A 258 -21.02 -4.12 -0.72
C LYS A 258 -22.14 -4.59 -1.65
N LEU A 259 -21.87 -4.73 -2.95
CA LEU A 259 -22.84 -5.23 -3.93
C LEU A 259 -23.34 -6.65 -3.60
N GLN A 260 -22.53 -7.48 -2.94
CA GLN A 260 -22.93 -8.82 -2.49
C GLN A 260 -23.60 -8.86 -1.11
N GLY A 261 -23.53 -7.80 -0.31
CA GLY A 261 -23.95 -7.79 1.10
C GLY A 261 -23.11 -8.73 1.98
N TRP A 262 -21.80 -8.83 1.70
CA TRP A 262 -20.88 -9.79 2.36
C TRP A 262 -19.96 -9.14 3.40
N GLU A 263 -20.05 -7.84 3.65
CA GLU A 263 -19.19 -7.12 4.58
C GLU A 263 -19.26 -7.67 6.01
N LEU A 264 -20.43 -8.15 6.47
CA LEU A 264 -20.59 -8.73 7.81
C LEU A 264 -19.85 -10.08 7.96
N ALA A 265 -19.78 -10.88 6.89
CA ALA A 265 -19.05 -12.15 6.90
C ALA A 265 -17.52 -11.90 6.96
N PHE A 266 -17.02 -10.94 6.18
CA PHE A 266 -15.62 -10.52 6.23
C PHE A 266 -15.27 -9.81 7.54
N LEU A 267 -16.17 -8.99 8.10
CA LEU A 267 -16.02 -8.39 9.43
C LEU A 267 -15.92 -9.46 10.52
N SER A 268 -16.70 -10.54 10.43
CA SER A 268 -16.59 -11.70 11.33
C SER A 268 -15.21 -12.37 11.22
N LYS A 269 -14.73 -12.66 10.00
CA LYS A 269 -13.37 -13.18 9.74
C LYS A 269 -12.27 -12.30 10.37
N VAL A 270 -12.39 -10.97 10.23
CA VAL A 270 -11.44 -10.01 10.84
C VAL A 270 -11.54 -9.99 12.37
N LYS A 271 -12.74 -10.11 12.94
CA LYS A 271 -12.94 -10.20 14.40
C LYS A 271 -12.30 -11.45 14.99
N GLU A 272 -12.41 -12.62 14.34
CA GLU A 272 -11.74 -13.84 14.82
C GLU A 272 -10.20 -13.72 14.75
N LEU A 273 -9.64 -13.19 13.66
CA LEU A 273 -8.20 -12.91 13.58
C LEU A 273 -7.75 -11.93 14.68
N ARG A 274 -8.56 -10.91 14.99
CA ARG A 274 -8.29 -9.94 16.08
C ARG A 274 -8.36 -10.57 17.47
N LYS A 275 -9.20 -11.60 17.71
CA LYS A 275 -9.19 -12.36 18.97
C LYS A 275 -7.86 -13.11 19.16
N VAL A 276 -7.35 -13.75 18.11
CA VAL A 276 -6.06 -14.48 18.16
C VAL A 276 -4.89 -13.51 18.41
N GLU A 277 -4.86 -12.39 17.69
CA GLU A 277 -3.88 -11.32 17.91
C GLU A 277 -3.94 -10.78 19.37
N MET A 278 -5.14 -10.47 19.87
CA MET A 278 -5.35 -9.97 21.24
C MET A 278 -4.92 -10.98 22.32
N HIS A 279 -5.11 -12.28 22.10
CA HIS A 279 -4.67 -13.33 23.02
C HIS A 279 -3.14 -13.34 23.20
N TRP A 280 -2.38 -13.19 22.11
CA TRP A 280 -0.92 -13.12 22.17
C TRP A 280 -0.41 -11.77 22.70
N ILE A 281 -1.08 -10.65 22.36
CA ILE A 281 -0.81 -9.34 22.97
C ILE A 281 -0.97 -9.43 24.50
N LYS A 282 -2.08 -9.98 25.00
CA LYS A 282 -2.33 -10.09 26.45
C LYS A 282 -1.23 -10.88 27.17
N LYS A 283 -0.76 -11.98 26.58
CA LYS A 283 0.35 -12.79 27.12
C LYS A 283 1.70 -12.08 27.05
N TYR A 284 2.01 -11.42 25.94
CA TYR A 284 3.22 -10.60 25.77
C TYR A 284 3.27 -9.47 26.81
N VAL A 285 2.17 -8.71 26.97
CA VAL A 285 2.09 -7.61 27.94
C VAL A 285 2.30 -8.09 29.36
N TYR A 286 1.63 -9.15 29.83
CA TYR A 286 1.87 -9.67 31.19
C TYR A 286 3.32 -10.11 31.42
N THR A 287 3.94 -10.80 30.45
CA THR A 287 5.35 -11.22 30.56
C THR A 287 6.29 -10.00 30.56
N SER A 288 5.98 -8.98 29.76
CA SER A 288 6.72 -7.71 29.75
C SER A 288 6.57 -6.96 31.08
N SER A 289 5.38 -6.92 31.69
CA SER A 289 5.18 -6.32 33.02
C SER A 289 5.97 -7.06 34.09
N MET A 290 6.03 -8.40 34.05
CA MET A 290 6.87 -9.19 34.96
C MET A 290 8.36 -8.84 34.81
N LEU A 291 8.87 -8.72 33.57
CA LEU A 291 10.26 -8.34 33.33
C LEU A 291 10.56 -6.90 33.81
N ILE A 292 9.61 -5.97 33.64
CA ILE A 292 9.72 -4.59 34.14
C ILE A 292 9.70 -4.54 35.68
N SER A 293 8.90 -5.37 36.36
CA SER A 293 8.96 -5.47 37.82
C SER A 293 10.33 -5.99 38.30
N VAL A 294 10.92 -6.96 37.59
CA VAL A 294 12.28 -7.44 37.91
C VAL A 294 13.34 -6.38 37.58
N PHE A 295 13.15 -5.52 36.58
CA PHE A 295 14.02 -4.35 36.31
C PHE A 295 14.08 -3.41 37.52
N PHE A 296 12.94 -2.95 38.03
CA PHE A 296 12.92 -2.01 39.17
C PHE A 296 13.37 -2.66 40.50
N GLY A 297 13.21 -3.98 40.67
CA GLY A 297 13.71 -4.71 41.84
C GLY A 297 15.22 -5.04 41.82
N ALA A 298 15.82 -5.15 40.64
CA ALA A 298 17.23 -5.53 40.47
C ALA A 298 18.26 -4.68 41.25
N PRO A 299 18.23 -3.33 41.26
CA PRO A 299 19.28 -2.55 41.92
C PRO A 299 19.32 -2.75 43.43
N ALA A 300 18.15 -2.92 44.07
CA ALA A 300 18.07 -3.20 45.51
C ALA A 300 18.66 -4.56 45.86
N PHE A 301 18.42 -5.59 45.04
CA PHE A 301 18.97 -6.94 45.25
C PHE A 301 20.49 -6.99 45.05
N VAL A 302 21.02 -6.35 44.00
CA VAL A 302 22.48 -6.25 43.79
C VAL A 302 23.14 -5.47 44.92
N ALA A 303 22.56 -4.34 45.35
CA ALA A 303 23.06 -3.57 46.48
C ALA A 303 23.09 -4.39 47.78
N MET A 304 22.01 -5.11 48.11
CA MET A 304 21.92 -5.96 49.30
C MET A 304 23.03 -7.02 49.34
N ILE A 305 23.25 -7.76 48.25
CA ILE A 305 24.33 -8.76 48.19
C ILE A 305 25.71 -8.10 48.28
N THR A 306 25.90 -6.97 47.59
CA THR A 306 27.22 -6.32 47.52
C THR A 306 27.62 -5.71 48.87
N PHE A 307 26.73 -4.95 49.51
CA PHE A 307 27.01 -4.33 50.80
C PHE A 307 27.06 -5.36 51.93
N GLY A 308 26.24 -6.42 51.89
CA GLY A 308 26.40 -7.58 52.77
C GLY A 308 27.77 -8.25 52.63
N THR A 309 28.27 -8.38 51.40
CA THR A 309 29.64 -8.88 51.14
C THR A 309 30.72 -7.93 51.67
N CYS A 310 30.53 -6.61 51.56
CA CYS A 310 31.46 -5.62 52.12
C CYS A 310 31.57 -5.75 53.65
N ILE A 311 30.44 -5.90 54.35
CA ILE A 311 30.39 -6.11 55.81
C ILE A 311 31.13 -7.41 56.19
N LEU A 312 30.89 -8.51 55.47
CA LEU A 312 31.57 -9.80 55.71
C LEU A 312 33.08 -9.77 55.43
N LEU A 313 33.53 -8.91 54.52
CA LEU A 313 34.95 -8.71 54.19
C LEU A 313 35.64 -7.60 55.00
N GLY A 314 34.92 -6.93 55.92
CA GLY A 314 35.46 -5.81 56.71
C GLY A 314 35.76 -4.55 55.91
N ILE A 315 35.14 -4.37 54.73
CA ILE A 315 35.36 -3.23 53.84
C ILE A 315 34.53 -2.03 54.34
N PRO A 316 35.14 -0.85 54.61
CA PRO A 316 34.42 0.30 55.17
C PRO A 316 33.43 0.89 54.15
N LEU A 317 32.15 0.90 54.54
CA LEU A 317 31.04 1.43 53.75
C LEU A 317 30.79 2.91 54.07
N GLU A 318 31.66 3.78 53.55
CA GLU A 318 31.41 5.23 53.56
C GLU A 318 30.29 5.62 52.58
N ALA A 319 29.58 6.72 52.89
CA ALA A 319 28.45 7.20 52.09
C ALA A 319 28.79 7.41 50.59
N GLY A 320 29.98 7.96 50.28
CA GLY A 320 30.44 8.16 48.91
C GLY A 320 30.56 6.86 48.11
N LYS A 321 31.10 5.81 48.72
CA LYS A 321 31.25 4.47 48.11
C LYS A 321 29.88 3.83 47.84
N VAL A 322 28.96 3.95 48.81
CA VAL A 322 27.59 3.43 48.71
C VAL A 322 26.82 4.13 47.58
N LEU A 323 26.85 5.47 47.52
CA LEU A 323 26.16 6.25 46.49
C LEU A 323 26.75 6.02 45.09
N SER A 324 28.08 5.96 44.96
CA SER A 324 28.78 5.64 43.70
C SER A 324 28.41 4.26 43.16
N ALA A 325 28.38 3.24 44.02
CA ALA A 325 27.96 1.88 43.65
C ALA A 325 26.50 1.82 43.22
N LEU A 326 25.58 2.45 43.96
CA LEU A 326 24.15 2.52 43.62
C LEU A 326 23.90 3.23 42.28
N ALA A 327 24.63 4.31 41.99
CA ALA A 327 24.57 4.99 40.69
C ALA A 327 25.09 4.08 39.57
N THR A 328 26.21 3.37 39.80
CA THR A 328 26.80 2.45 38.82
C THR A 328 25.88 1.26 38.52
N PHE A 329 25.19 0.69 39.51
CA PHE A 329 24.21 -0.38 39.31
C PHE A 329 23.02 0.08 38.44
N LYS A 330 22.48 1.28 38.69
CA LYS A 330 21.40 1.86 37.86
C LYS A 330 21.86 2.02 36.41
N GLN A 331 23.07 2.52 36.18
CA GLN A 331 23.59 2.77 34.83
C GLN A 331 23.79 1.47 34.03
N LEU A 332 24.23 0.39 34.68
CA LEU A 332 24.44 -0.90 34.03
C LEU A 332 23.14 -1.63 33.61
N GLN A 333 21.98 -1.26 34.19
CA GLN A 333 20.73 -1.99 33.99
C GLN A 333 20.05 -1.70 32.64
N GLY A 334 20.05 -0.45 32.17
CA GLY A 334 19.42 -0.09 30.89
C GLY A 334 19.87 -0.97 29.71
N PRO A 335 21.19 -1.12 29.46
CA PRO A 335 21.72 -1.98 28.39
C PRO A 335 21.41 -3.48 28.56
N ILE A 336 21.37 -3.99 29.79
CA ILE A 336 21.06 -5.40 30.05
C ILE A 336 19.60 -5.73 29.69
N TYR A 337 18.68 -4.79 29.89
CA TYR A 337 17.25 -5.00 29.67
C TYR A 337 16.75 -4.57 28.27
N SER A 338 17.49 -3.76 27.51
CA SER A 338 17.19 -3.52 26.07
C SER A 338 17.63 -4.68 25.16
N LEU A 339 18.60 -5.48 25.61
CA LEU A 339 19.19 -6.61 24.89
C LEU A 339 18.16 -7.57 24.23
N PRO A 340 17.05 -7.99 24.87
CA PRO A 340 16.06 -8.87 24.23
C PRO A 340 15.37 -8.24 23.02
N ASP A 341 15.04 -6.95 23.09
CA ASP A 341 14.40 -6.20 22.01
C ASP A 341 15.42 -5.85 20.91
N THR A 342 16.68 -5.56 21.25
CA THR A 342 17.76 -5.42 20.25
C THR A 342 18.02 -6.73 19.50
N ILE A 343 18.00 -7.89 20.16
CA ILE A 343 18.06 -9.19 19.47
C ILE A 343 16.82 -9.38 18.56
N SER A 344 15.62 -9.00 19.02
CA SER A 344 14.41 -9.07 18.19
C SER A 344 14.50 -8.15 16.97
N SER A 345 14.99 -6.92 17.15
CA SER A 345 15.26 -5.93 16.11
C SER A 345 16.20 -6.48 15.04
N ILE A 346 17.31 -7.13 15.44
CA ILE A 346 18.25 -7.78 14.51
C ILE A 346 17.58 -8.91 13.73
N ILE A 347 16.86 -9.81 14.41
CA ILE A 347 16.19 -10.96 13.76
C ILE A 347 15.16 -10.48 12.74
N GLN A 348 14.29 -9.54 13.13
CA GLN A 348 13.26 -9.02 12.22
C GLN A 348 13.88 -8.21 11.06
N THR A 349 14.94 -7.44 11.32
CA THR A 349 15.68 -6.71 10.27
C THR A 349 16.29 -7.68 9.26
N LYS A 350 16.86 -8.79 9.72
CA LYS A 350 17.35 -9.86 8.85
C LYS A 350 16.23 -10.45 7.98
N VAL A 351 15.06 -10.78 8.57
CA VAL A 351 13.92 -11.32 7.81
C VAL A 351 13.42 -10.33 6.75
N SER A 352 13.36 -9.02 7.05
CA SER A 352 13.03 -7.99 6.07
C SER A 352 14.08 -7.85 4.97
N LEU A 353 15.37 -7.92 5.29
CA LEU A 353 16.46 -7.94 4.30
C LEU A 353 16.41 -9.20 3.42
N ASP A 354 16.14 -10.38 4.00
CA ASP A 354 16.00 -11.64 3.27
C ASP A 354 14.80 -11.56 2.29
N ARG A 355 13.65 -10.99 2.70
CA ARG A 355 12.49 -10.72 1.81
C ARG A 355 12.82 -9.73 0.68
N ILE A 356 13.44 -8.60 1.00
CA ILE A 356 13.87 -7.61 -0.01
C ILE A 356 14.86 -8.26 -0.98
N CYS A 357 15.76 -9.11 -0.50
CA CYS A 357 16.71 -9.83 -1.34
C CYS A 357 16.01 -10.78 -2.31
N SER A 358 15.08 -11.60 -1.83
CA SER A 358 14.26 -12.49 -2.68
C SER A 358 13.47 -11.71 -3.74
N PHE A 359 12.89 -10.56 -3.38
CA PHE A 359 12.20 -9.68 -4.34
C PHE A 359 13.15 -9.10 -5.40
N LEU A 360 14.36 -8.68 -4.99
CA LEU A 360 15.39 -8.19 -5.91
C LEU A 360 15.96 -9.28 -6.84
N LEU A 361 15.79 -10.57 -6.51
CA LEU A 361 16.22 -11.71 -7.33
C LEU A 361 15.16 -12.20 -8.35
N LEU A 362 13.93 -11.67 -8.31
CA LEU A 362 12.86 -12.04 -9.26
C LEU A 362 13.24 -11.75 -10.73
N GLU A 363 12.66 -12.50 -11.66
CA GLU A 363 12.98 -12.40 -13.10
C GLU A 363 12.51 -11.05 -13.67
N GLU A 364 13.42 -10.31 -14.29
CA GLU A 364 13.15 -9.06 -15.01
C GLU A 364 12.69 -9.35 -16.45
N SER A 365 11.95 -8.42 -17.07
CA SER A 365 11.50 -8.55 -18.47
C SER A 365 12.71 -8.62 -19.41
N ALA A 366 12.86 -9.75 -20.10
CA ALA A 366 14.00 -10.02 -20.97
C ALA A 366 14.07 -9.02 -22.15
N SER A 367 15.19 -8.30 -22.26
CA SER A 367 15.37 -7.23 -23.26
C SER A 367 15.39 -7.71 -24.71
N ASP A 368 15.55 -9.01 -24.94
CA ASP A 368 15.55 -9.66 -26.26
C ASP A 368 14.18 -10.28 -26.64
N ALA A 369 13.14 -10.12 -25.81
CA ALA A 369 11.81 -10.69 -26.08
C ALA A 369 11.23 -10.22 -27.42
N VAL A 370 11.53 -8.98 -27.84
CA VAL A 370 11.16 -8.41 -29.14
C VAL A 370 12.34 -7.62 -29.70
N THR A 371 12.77 -7.96 -30.92
CA THR A 371 13.78 -7.22 -31.67
C THR A 371 13.17 -5.91 -32.17
N LYS A 372 13.69 -4.77 -31.69
CA LYS A 372 13.20 -3.43 -32.06
C LYS A 372 14.12 -2.81 -33.12
N LEU A 373 13.59 -2.66 -34.33
CA LEU A 373 14.28 -2.08 -35.48
C LEU A 373 14.02 -0.55 -35.57
N PRO A 374 15.00 0.23 -36.06
CA PRO A 374 14.85 1.67 -36.25
C PRO A 374 13.90 1.99 -37.41
N ASN A 375 13.18 3.12 -37.31
CA ASN A 375 12.27 3.58 -38.36
C ASN A 375 12.94 3.58 -39.74
N GLY A 376 12.32 2.91 -40.72
CA GLY A 376 12.76 2.89 -42.12
C GLY A 376 13.75 1.79 -42.49
N SER A 377 14.10 0.86 -41.59
CA SER A 377 14.91 -0.32 -41.94
C SER A 377 14.20 -1.36 -42.80
N THR A 378 12.86 -1.40 -42.74
CA THR A 378 12.00 -2.45 -43.30
C THR A 378 10.64 -1.87 -43.72
N ASP A 379 10.02 -2.42 -44.76
CA ASP A 379 8.61 -2.17 -45.12
C ASP A 379 7.64 -2.85 -44.13
N LYS A 380 8.09 -3.94 -43.50
CA LYS A 380 7.43 -4.62 -42.40
C LYS A 380 7.53 -3.80 -41.12
N SER A 381 6.37 -3.54 -40.54
CA SER A 381 6.19 -2.88 -39.24
C SER A 381 6.16 -3.87 -38.08
N ILE A 382 5.65 -5.08 -38.30
CA ILE A 382 5.66 -6.21 -37.36
C ILE A 382 5.93 -7.49 -38.16
N GLU A 383 6.78 -8.37 -37.66
CA GLU A 383 6.95 -9.74 -38.18
C GLU A 383 7.13 -10.73 -37.04
N VAL A 384 6.44 -11.88 -37.12
CA VAL A 384 6.56 -13.00 -36.19
C VAL A 384 6.85 -14.27 -36.98
N ARG A 385 7.88 -15.01 -36.57
CA ARG A 385 8.37 -16.23 -37.25
C ARG A 385 8.48 -17.41 -36.29
N ASN A 386 7.76 -18.49 -36.55
CA ASN A 386 7.71 -19.73 -35.75
C ASN A 386 7.56 -19.47 -34.24
N GLY A 387 6.76 -18.46 -33.90
CA GLY A 387 6.64 -17.93 -32.56
C GLY A 387 5.83 -18.84 -31.65
N ARG A 388 6.45 -19.30 -30.55
CA ARG A 388 5.78 -20.01 -29.45
C ARG A 388 6.02 -19.25 -28.15
N PHE A 389 4.95 -18.96 -27.41
CA PHE A 389 4.99 -18.11 -26.22
C PHE A 389 4.08 -18.69 -25.13
N CYS A 390 4.45 -18.51 -23.86
CA CYS A 390 3.61 -18.89 -22.73
C CYS A 390 3.80 -17.91 -21.56
N TRP A 391 2.73 -17.65 -20.81
CA TRP A 391 2.81 -16.87 -19.57
C TRP A 391 3.55 -17.62 -18.46
N ASP A 392 3.49 -18.95 -18.47
CA ASP A 392 4.12 -19.85 -17.51
C ASP A 392 5.04 -20.83 -18.25
N LYS A 393 6.33 -20.83 -17.88
CA LYS A 393 7.37 -21.70 -18.48
C LYS A 393 7.24 -23.18 -18.07
N SER A 394 6.45 -23.48 -17.03
CA SER A 394 6.19 -24.84 -16.55
C SER A 394 4.96 -25.50 -17.18
N SER A 395 4.17 -24.74 -17.95
CA SER A 395 3.00 -25.29 -18.65
C SER A 395 3.42 -26.05 -19.91
N GLU A 396 2.97 -27.31 -20.04
CA GLU A 396 3.26 -28.18 -21.18
C GLU A 396 2.65 -27.67 -22.51
N VAL A 397 1.59 -26.85 -22.42
CA VAL A 397 0.84 -26.33 -23.58
C VAL A 397 1.08 -24.82 -23.71
N PRO A 398 1.83 -24.33 -24.72
CA PRO A 398 2.08 -22.91 -24.88
C PRO A 398 0.79 -22.12 -25.15
N THR A 399 0.67 -20.94 -24.53
CA THR A 399 -0.48 -20.02 -24.71
C THR A 399 -0.66 -19.55 -26.15
N LEU A 400 0.45 -19.44 -26.89
CA LEU A 400 0.47 -19.09 -28.32
C LEU A 400 1.43 -20.04 -29.04
N GLN A 401 0.99 -20.57 -30.18
CA GLN A 401 1.70 -21.63 -30.89
C GLN A 401 1.80 -21.34 -32.39
N ASP A 402 2.96 -21.71 -32.96
CA ASP A 402 3.25 -21.76 -34.40
C ASP A 402 2.98 -20.45 -35.16
N LEU A 403 3.06 -19.31 -34.45
CA LEU A 403 2.70 -18.00 -34.99
C LEU A 403 3.65 -17.57 -36.11
N ASN A 404 3.06 -17.31 -37.28
CA ASN A 404 3.75 -16.89 -38.50
C ASN A 404 2.91 -15.85 -39.24
N PHE A 405 3.28 -14.57 -39.16
CA PHE A 405 2.62 -13.48 -39.89
C PHE A 405 3.53 -12.25 -40.02
N SER A 406 3.24 -11.37 -41.00
CA SER A 406 3.94 -10.09 -41.15
C SER A 406 2.98 -8.97 -41.56
N VAL A 407 3.10 -7.81 -40.92
CA VAL A 407 2.27 -6.63 -41.15
C VAL A 407 3.11 -5.50 -41.75
N ARG A 408 2.75 -5.01 -42.94
CA ARG A 408 3.43 -3.90 -43.61
C ARG A 408 3.03 -2.55 -43.03
N GLN A 409 3.87 -1.54 -43.22
CA GLN A 409 3.61 -0.19 -42.75
C GLN A 409 2.31 0.37 -43.37
N GLY A 410 1.41 0.90 -42.53
CA GLY A 410 0.14 1.50 -42.95
C GLY A 410 -1.05 0.55 -43.04
N MET A 411 -0.88 -0.76 -42.79
CA MET A 411 -1.99 -1.72 -42.77
C MET A 411 -2.88 -1.56 -41.52
N ARG A 412 -4.20 -1.67 -41.72
CA ARG A 412 -5.20 -1.90 -40.68
C ARG A 412 -5.43 -3.40 -40.54
N VAL A 413 -5.11 -3.96 -39.37
CA VAL A 413 -5.16 -5.40 -39.11
C VAL A 413 -6.15 -5.71 -38.01
N ALA A 414 -7.19 -6.48 -38.35
CA ALA A 414 -8.17 -6.97 -37.41
C ALA A 414 -7.73 -8.32 -36.81
N ILE A 415 -7.90 -8.48 -35.49
CA ILE A 415 -7.68 -9.74 -34.77
C ILE A 415 -9.01 -10.18 -34.16
N CYS A 416 -9.54 -11.33 -34.58
CA CYS A 416 -10.83 -11.87 -34.16
C CYS A 416 -10.73 -13.34 -33.72
N GLY A 417 -11.83 -13.90 -33.20
CA GLY A 417 -11.89 -15.25 -32.62
C GLY A 417 -12.61 -15.29 -31.25
N THR A 418 -12.79 -16.49 -30.71
CA THR A 418 -13.60 -16.75 -29.49
C THR A 418 -13.01 -16.14 -28.19
N VAL A 419 -13.81 -16.08 -27.13
CA VAL A 419 -13.32 -15.77 -25.77
C VAL A 419 -12.23 -16.77 -25.37
N GLY A 420 -11.15 -16.27 -24.76
CA GLY A 420 -10.04 -17.09 -24.28
C GLY A 420 -9.01 -17.49 -25.34
N SER A 421 -9.28 -17.36 -26.66
CA SER A 421 -8.45 -17.87 -27.76
C SER A 421 -7.02 -17.31 -27.88
N GLY A 422 -6.63 -16.35 -27.04
CA GLY A 422 -5.28 -15.78 -26.98
C GLY A 422 -5.12 -14.36 -27.55
N LYS A 423 -6.20 -13.69 -28.00
CA LYS A 423 -6.12 -12.40 -28.70
C LYS A 423 -5.36 -11.31 -27.93
N SER A 424 -5.66 -11.14 -26.64
CA SER A 424 -4.93 -10.20 -25.78
C SER A 424 -3.49 -10.65 -25.52
N SER A 425 -3.23 -11.97 -25.48
CA SER A 425 -1.88 -12.52 -25.39
C SER A 425 -1.05 -12.22 -26.65
N LEU A 426 -1.67 -12.22 -27.85
CA LEU A 426 -1.00 -11.88 -29.10
C LEU A 426 -0.50 -10.43 -29.11
N LEU A 427 -1.28 -9.50 -28.58
CA LEU A 427 -0.82 -8.11 -28.37
C LEU A 427 0.31 -8.03 -27.33
N SER A 428 0.20 -8.74 -26.20
CA SER A 428 1.25 -8.79 -25.18
C SER A 428 2.56 -9.40 -25.69
N CYS A 429 2.50 -10.36 -26.62
CA CYS A 429 3.65 -10.91 -27.34
C CYS A 429 4.35 -9.83 -28.18
N ILE A 430 3.60 -9.06 -28.99
CA ILE A 430 4.13 -7.96 -29.82
C ILE A 430 4.78 -6.85 -28.96
N LEU A 431 4.28 -6.62 -27.74
CA LEU A 431 4.84 -5.67 -26.79
C LEU A 431 6.11 -6.20 -26.06
N GLY A 432 6.32 -7.51 -26.01
CA GLY A 432 7.39 -8.18 -25.26
C GLY A 432 7.07 -8.50 -23.80
N GLU A 433 5.79 -8.52 -23.42
CA GLU A 433 5.33 -8.87 -22.06
C GLU A 433 5.22 -10.39 -21.82
N ILE A 434 5.07 -11.20 -22.88
CA ILE A 434 5.09 -12.66 -22.76
C ILE A 434 6.49 -13.21 -23.09
N PRO A 435 7.07 -14.08 -22.25
CA PRO A 435 8.28 -14.83 -22.58
C PRO A 435 8.12 -15.65 -23.88
N LYS A 436 9.07 -15.50 -24.80
CA LYS A 436 9.24 -16.40 -25.95
C LYS A 436 9.85 -17.73 -25.49
N ILE A 437 9.33 -18.84 -26.02
CA ILE A 437 9.90 -20.19 -25.89
C ILE A 437 10.76 -20.48 -27.12
N SER A 438 10.28 -20.13 -28.31
CA SER A 438 11.03 -20.19 -29.56
C SER A 438 10.47 -19.24 -30.61
N GLY A 439 11.25 -18.99 -31.65
CA GLY A 439 10.89 -18.09 -32.75
C GLY A 439 11.31 -16.64 -32.51
N GLU A 440 10.98 -15.78 -33.46
CA GLU A 440 11.34 -14.36 -33.46
C GLU A 440 10.11 -13.46 -33.50
N VAL A 441 10.21 -12.31 -32.83
CA VAL A 441 9.30 -11.17 -32.96
C VAL A 441 10.15 -9.95 -33.32
N GLN A 442 9.84 -9.32 -34.44
CA GLN A 442 10.51 -8.10 -34.90
C GLN A 442 9.46 -6.97 -35.02
N THR A 443 9.80 -5.77 -34.55
CA THR A 443 8.92 -4.58 -34.60
C THR A 443 9.72 -3.36 -35.04
N CYS A 444 9.13 -2.53 -35.90
CA CYS A 444 9.78 -1.31 -36.40
C CYS A 444 9.16 -0.07 -35.75
N GLY A 445 9.98 0.71 -35.05
CA GLY A 445 9.58 2.00 -34.46
C GLY A 445 8.89 1.96 -33.10
N ARG A 446 8.04 2.96 -32.83
CA ARG A 446 7.36 3.18 -31.54
C ARG A 446 5.92 2.65 -31.58
N ILE A 447 5.58 1.78 -30.64
CA ILE A 447 4.23 1.23 -30.46
C ILE A 447 3.45 2.14 -29.49
N ALA A 448 2.18 2.39 -29.79
CA ALA A 448 1.18 2.90 -28.85
C ALA A 448 0.19 1.76 -28.52
N PHE A 449 -0.30 1.69 -27.29
CA PHE A 449 -1.17 0.62 -26.82
C PHE A 449 -2.36 1.18 -26.04
N VAL A 450 -3.54 0.60 -26.26
CA VAL A 450 -4.76 0.87 -25.51
C VAL A 450 -5.15 -0.43 -24.80
N SER A 451 -5.25 -0.39 -23.47
CA SER A 451 -5.56 -1.57 -22.66
C SER A 451 -7.05 -1.90 -22.67
N GLN A 452 -7.38 -3.20 -22.70
CA GLN A 452 -8.78 -3.70 -22.70
C GLN A 452 -9.59 -3.20 -21.49
N SER A 453 -8.94 -3.03 -20.34
CA SER A 453 -9.49 -2.26 -19.22
C SER A 453 -8.80 -0.88 -19.20
N PRO A 454 -9.54 0.24 -19.25
CA PRO A 454 -8.93 1.56 -19.22
C PRO A 454 -8.27 1.82 -17.86
N TRP A 455 -7.18 2.59 -17.88
CA TRP A 455 -6.52 3.10 -16.69
C TRP A 455 -6.35 4.61 -16.82
N ILE A 456 -6.68 5.32 -15.74
CA ILE A 456 -6.68 6.78 -15.66
C ILE A 456 -5.90 7.16 -14.40
N GLN A 457 -4.97 8.08 -14.52
CA GLN A 457 -4.17 8.62 -13.42
C GLN A 457 -4.97 9.65 -12.62
N SER A 458 -4.74 9.70 -11.31
CA SER A 458 -5.23 10.78 -10.46
C SER A 458 -4.64 12.11 -10.92
N GLY A 459 -5.50 13.00 -11.42
CA GLY A 459 -5.12 14.27 -12.06
C GLY A 459 -6.27 14.77 -12.93
N THR A 460 -6.00 15.72 -13.81
CA THR A 460 -6.97 16.24 -14.77
C THR A 460 -7.12 15.33 -16.00
N ILE A 461 -8.21 15.52 -16.75
CA ILE A 461 -8.40 14.87 -18.06
C ILE A 461 -7.31 15.33 -19.06
N GLU A 462 -6.90 16.61 -18.99
CA GLU A 462 -5.82 17.14 -19.84
C GLU A 462 -4.49 16.41 -19.59
N GLU A 463 -4.06 16.26 -18.34
CA GLU A 463 -2.83 15.53 -17.99
C GLU A 463 -2.88 14.06 -18.42
N ASN A 464 -4.05 13.42 -18.32
CA ASN A 464 -4.25 12.04 -18.78
C ASN A 464 -4.14 11.88 -20.30
N VAL A 465 -4.66 12.84 -21.09
CA VAL A 465 -4.56 12.82 -22.55
C VAL A 465 -3.17 13.23 -23.03
N LEU A 466 -2.52 14.17 -22.34
CA LEU A 466 -1.14 14.59 -22.65
C LEU A 466 -0.09 13.55 -22.24
N PHE A 467 -0.33 12.80 -21.17
CA PHE A 467 0.53 11.72 -20.66
C PHE A 467 2.02 12.11 -20.54
N GLY A 468 2.27 13.31 -20.00
CA GLY A 468 3.62 13.88 -19.84
C GLY A 468 4.20 14.61 -21.07
N THR A 469 3.44 14.74 -22.16
CA THR A 469 3.83 15.57 -23.32
C THR A 469 3.33 17.01 -23.18
N LYS A 470 3.91 17.94 -23.96
CA LYS A 470 3.50 19.36 -23.94
C LYS A 470 2.24 19.58 -24.78
N MET A 471 1.27 20.32 -24.24
CA MET A 471 0.03 20.68 -24.93
C MET A 471 0.28 21.43 -26.25
N ASN A 472 -0.25 20.88 -27.35
CA ASN A 472 -0.44 21.60 -28.62
C ASN A 472 -1.94 21.84 -28.83
N ARG A 473 -2.37 23.09 -28.62
CA ARG A 473 -3.79 23.47 -28.63
C ARG A 473 -4.48 23.32 -29.99
N GLU A 474 -3.76 23.42 -31.11
CA GLU A 474 -4.37 23.16 -32.42
C GLU A 474 -4.61 21.66 -32.59
N ARG A 475 -3.56 20.84 -32.40
CA ARG A 475 -3.63 19.39 -32.54
C ARG A 475 -4.66 18.74 -31.60
N TYR A 476 -4.83 19.30 -30.41
CA TYR A 476 -5.82 18.85 -29.41
C TYR A 476 -7.28 19.18 -29.78
N LYS A 477 -7.53 20.22 -30.60
CA LYS A 477 -8.89 20.71 -30.90
C LYS A 477 -9.38 20.46 -32.32
N LYS A 478 -8.47 20.28 -33.29
CA LYS A 478 -8.75 20.50 -34.73
C LYS A 478 -8.80 19.22 -35.57
N GLU A 479 -8.36 18.08 -35.04
CA GLU A 479 -8.09 16.87 -35.81
C GLU A 479 -8.77 15.62 -35.20
N CYS A 480 -9.70 15.01 -35.94
CA CYS A 480 -10.33 13.75 -35.53
C CYS A 480 -9.33 12.58 -35.56
N LEU A 481 -9.47 11.65 -34.61
CA LEU A 481 -8.58 10.48 -34.44
C LEU A 481 -8.32 9.69 -35.73
N LEU A 482 -9.34 9.53 -36.58
CA LEU A 482 -9.26 8.79 -37.85
C LEU A 482 -8.21 9.37 -38.81
N GLY A 483 -8.09 10.71 -38.89
CA GLY A 483 -7.12 11.36 -39.78
C GLY A 483 -5.67 11.10 -39.39
N PHE A 484 -5.37 11.03 -38.09
CA PHE A 484 -4.03 10.69 -37.60
C PHE A 484 -3.65 9.23 -37.84
N LEU A 485 -4.64 8.32 -37.78
CA LEU A 485 -4.44 6.88 -37.90
C LEU A 485 -4.31 6.41 -39.37
N ALA A 486 -4.88 7.13 -40.33
CA ALA A 486 -4.85 6.78 -41.76
C ALA A 486 -3.44 6.61 -42.37
N SER A 487 -2.39 7.10 -41.71
CA SER A 487 -0.98 6.97 -42.14
C SER A 487 -0.14 6.06 -41.22
N LYS A 488 -0.78 5.18 -40.45
CA LYS A 488 -0.17 4.35 -39.41
C LYS A 488 -0.59 2.90 -39.59
N THR A 489 0.29 1.97 -39.24
CA THR A 489 -0.15 0.59 -39.00
C THR A 489 -1.05 0.59 -37.76
N VAL A 490 -2.23 -0.01 -37.84
CA VAL A 490 -3.18 -0.13 -36.74
C VAL A 490 -3.55 -1.60 -36.56
N LEU A 491 -3.21 -2.18 -35.40
CA LEU A 491 -3.70 -3.48 -34.99
C LEU A 491 -4.86 -3.27 -34.02
N TYR A 492 -6.02 -3.88 -34.29
CA TYR A 492 -7.19 -3.83 -33.41
C TYR A 492 -7.76 -5.23 -33.16
N VAL A 493 -8.05 -5.52 -31.89
CA VAL A 493 -8.79 -6.73 -31.51
C VAL A 493 -10.27 -6.41 -31.54
N THR A 494 -11.06 -7.15 -32.30
CA THR A 494 -12.51 -6.96 -32.40
C THR A 494 -13.28 -8.26 -32.17
N HIS A 495 -14.37 -8.15 -31.40
CA HIS A 495 -15.44 -9.14 -31.34
C HIS A 495 -16.64 -8.74 -32.23
N HIS A 496 -16.61 -7.53 -32.77
CA HIS A 496 -17.61 -6.93 -33.64
C HIS A 496 -17.25 -7.22 -35.10
N VAL A 497 -18.16 -7.91 -35.79
CA VAL A 497 -17.93 -8.49 -37.12
C VAL A 497 -18.07 -7.41 -38.21
N GLU A 498 -18.89 -6.39 -37.94
CA GLU A 498 -19.11 -5.24 -38.83
C GLU A 498 -17.84 -4.47 -39.20
N PHE A 499 -16.78 -4.54 -38.37
CA PHE A 499 -15.50 -3.86 -38.63
C PHE A 499 -14.45 -4.73 -39.34
N LEU A 500 -14.76 -5.97 -39.71
CA LEU A 500 -13.85 -6.82 -40.50
C LEU A 500 -13.70 -6.41 -41.98
N PRO A 501 -14.74 -5.94 -42.71
CA PRO A 501 -14.62 -5.48 -44.10
C PRO A 501 -13.67 -4.29 -44.28
N SER A 502 -13.44 -3.50 -43.23
CA SER A 502 -12.53 -2.35 -43.21
C SER A 502 -11.05 -2.72 -42.98
N ALA A 503 -10.74 -4.00 -42.74
CA ALA A 503 -9.38 -4.46 -42.49
C ALA A 503 -8.64 -4.81 -43.78
N ASP A 504 -7.39 -4.34 -43.90
CA ASP A 504 -6.48 -4.70 -44.99
C ASP A 504 -5.93 -6.14 -44.80
N LEU A 505 -5.98 -6.64 -43.56
CA LEU A 505 -5.66 -8.01 -43.18
C LEU A 505 -6.47 -8.44 -41.95
N ILE A 506 -6.98 -9.67 -41.94
CA ILE A 506 -7.69 -10.28 -40.80
C ILE A 506 -6.88 -11.48 -40.29
N LEU A 507 -6.78 -11.60 -38.97
CA LEU A 507 -6.16 -12.71 -38.26
C LEU A 507 -7.22 -13.41 -37.38
N VAL A 508 -7.61 -14.63 -37.76
CA VAL A 508 -8.55 -15.45 -36.98
C VAL A 508 -7.75 -16.31 -36.01
N LEU A 509 -7.99 -16.14 -34.70
CA LEU A 509 -7.24 -16.82 -33.64
C LEU A 509 -8.13 -17.79 -32.85
N ARG A 510 -7.76 -19.07 -32.82
CA ARG A 510 -8.44 -20.16 -32.09
C ARG A 510 -7.39 -20.94 -31.29
N ASP A 511 -7.64 -21.17 -30.01
CA ASP A 511 -6.80 -22.00 -29.12
C ASP A 511 -5.29 -21.71 -29.20
N GLY A 512 -4.93 -20.43 -29.27
CA GLY A 512 -3.54 -19.95 -29.33
C GLY A 512 -2.87 -20.01 -30.72
N LYS A 513 -3.58 -20.47 -31.77
CA LYS A 513 -3.09 -20.57 -33.16
C LYS A 513 -3.86 -19.64 -34.09
N ILE A 514 -3.18 -19.15 -35.13
CA ILE A 514 -3.82 -18.46 -36.25
C ILE A 514 -4.36 -19.54 -37.19
N THR A 515 -5.68 -19.62 -37.35
CA THR A 515 -6.33 -20.63 -38.21
C THR A 515 -6.58 -20.13 -39.63
N GLN A 516 -6.86 -18.84 -39.79
CA GLN A 516 -7.08 -18.18 -41.08
C GLN A 516 -6.40 -16.81 -41.08
N LEU A 517 -5.85 -16.44 -42.24
CA LEU A 517 -5.13 -15.19 -42.49
C LEU A 517 -5.43 -14.76 -43.94
N GLY A 518 -5.97 -13.56 -44.14
CA GLY A 518 -6.34 -13.05 -45.45
C GLY A 518 -7.17 -11.76 -45.37
N ASN A 519 -7.64 -11.25 -46.50
CA ASN A 519 -8.63 -10.18 -46.53
C ASN A 519 -10.07 -10.71 -46.37
N TYR A 520 -11.04 -9.82 -46.19
CA TYR A 520 -12.43 -10.17 -45.94
C TYR A 520 -13.06 -11.04 -47.05
N GLN A 521 -12.71 -10.84 -48.32
CA GLN A 521 -13.25 -11.64 -49.42
C GLN A 521 -12.60 -13.03 -49.53
N GLU A 522 -11.33 -13.16 -49.15
CA GLU A 522 -10.65 -14.46 -49.07
C GLU A 522 -11.24 -15.33 -47.96
N ILE A 523 -11.50 -14.76 -46.78
CA ILE A 523 -12.11 -15.49 -45.66
C ILE A 523 -13.57 -15.84 -45.93
N LEU A 524 -14.37 -14.94 -46.54
CA LEU A 524 -15.73 -15.29 -46.99
C LEU A 524 -15.74 -16.41 -48.05
N ARG A 525 -14.67 -16.57 -48.84
CA ARG A 525 -14.56 -17.61 -49.87
C ARG A 525 -14.10 -18.97 -49.35
N SER A 526 -13.55 -19.08 -48.12
CA SER A 526 -13.17 -20.39 -47.57
C SER A 526 -14.37 -21.20 -47.07
N GLY A 527 -15.51 -20.55 -46.79
CA GLY A 527 -16.79 -21.21 -46.51
C GLY A 527 -17.00 -21.71 -45.08
N ASP A 528 -16.08 -21.40 -44.16
CA ASP A 528 -16.09 -21.88 -42.76
C ASP A 528 -17.01 -21.07 -41.82
N GLU A 529 -17.04 -21.49 -40.54
CA GLU A 529 -17.89 -21.03 -39.41
C GLU A 529 -18.07 -19.50 -39.23
N LEU A 530 -17.24 -18.64 -39.83
CA LEU A 530 -17.40 -17.18 -39.73
C LEU A 530 -18.77 -16.70 -40.24
N MET A 531 -19.40 -17.44 -41.16
CA MET A 531 -20.75 -17.11 -41.68
C MET A 531 -21.83 -17.06 -40.60
N GLU A 532 -21.76 -17.89 -39.56
CA GLU A 532 -22.76 -17.93 -38.48
C GLU A 532 -22.77 -16.61 -37.67
N PHE A 533 -21.60 -16.00 -37.50
CA PHE A 533 -21.44 -14.72 -36.82
C PHE A 533 -22.05 -13.53 -37.60
N VAL A 534 -22.19 -13.62 -38.93
CA VAL A 534 -22.67 -12.51 -39.79
C VAL A 534 -24.20 -12.50 -39.92
N VAL A 535 -24.82 -13.67 -40.05
CA VAL A 535 -26.24 -13.79 -40.46
C VAL A 535 -27.20 -13.31 -39.37
N SER A 536 -26.88 -13.52 -38.10
CA SER A 536 -27.76 -13.16 -36.96
C SER A 536 -28.05 -11.65 -36.82
N HIS A 537 -27.23 -10.79 -37.44
CA HIS A 537 -27.27 -9.34 -37.24
C HIS A 537 -28.40 -8.64 -38.05
N LYS A 538 -28.80 -9.17 -39.21
CA LYS A 538 -29.66 -8.43 -40.16
C LYS A 538 -31.18 -8.52 -39.92
N GLY A 539 -31.65 -9.36 -39.01
CA GLY A 539 -33.06 -9.77 -38.96
C GLY A 539 -34.06 -8.87 -38.23
N ALA A 540 -33.63 -7.75 -37.64
CA ALA A 540 -34.35 -7.15 -36.51
C ALA A 540 -34.36 -5.60 -36.51
N LEU A 541 -34.78 -5.00 -37.64
CA LEU A 541 -34.35 -3.65 -37.99
C LEU A 541 -35.35 -2.81 -38.81
N SER A 542 -36.64 -3.18 -38.85
CA SER A 542 -37.52 -2.73 -39.96
C SER A 542 -39.00 -2.46 -39.61
N THR A 543 -39.31 -1.35 -38.92
CA THR A 543 -40.65 -0.66 -38.94
C THR A 543 -40.56 0.83 -38.44
N LEU A 544 -41.62 1.46 -37.85
CA LEU A 544 -41.69 2.76 -37.06
C LEU A 544 -42.12 4.06 -37.87
N ASN A 545 -43.03 4.96 -37.37
CA ASN A 545 -43.47 6.35 -37.83
C ASN A 545 -44.64 7.02 -36.98
N MET A 546 -44.70 8.25 -36.37
CA MET A 546 -43.83 9.43 -36.00
C MET A 546 -44.45 10.49 -34.97
N SER A 547 -43.80 10.85 -33.83
CA SER A 547 -43.76 12.13 -33.02
C SER A 547 -45.00 12.65 -32.20
N GLU A 548 -44.99 13.61 -31.21
CA GLU A 548 -44.00 14.57 -30.59
C GLU A 548 -44.27 14.90 -29.05
N ARG A 549 -44.37 16.18 -28.57
CA ARG A 549 -44.35 16.67 -27.14
C ARG A 549 -45.59 17.57 -26.73
N PRO A 550 -45.62 18.62 -25.82
CA PRO A 550 -44.74 19.16 -24.71
C PRO A 550 -45.43 19.80 -23.42
N ASN A 551 -44.63 20.46 -22.53
CA ASN A 551 -44.93 21.68 -21.68
C ASN A 551 -45.74 21.57 -20.32
N VAL A 552 -45.66 22.45 -19.26
CA VAL A 552 -44.82 23.64 -18.86
C VAL A 552 -44.95 24.06 -17.34
N ASN A 553 -43.86 24.59 -16.71
CA ASN A 553 -43.72 25.52 -15.52
C ASN A 553 -44.37 25.17 -14.13
N PHE A 554 -44.31 25.88 -12.96
CA PHE A 554 -43.57 27.00 -12.25
C PHE A 554 -43.97 26.93 -10.70
N ASP A 555 -43.54 27.70 -9.68
CA ASP A 555 -42.35 28.52 -9.26
C ASP A 555 -42.56 29.08 -7.78
N SER A 556 -41.60 29.82 -7.17
CA SER A 556 -41.70 30.75 -5.98
C SER A 556 -41.79 30.17 -4.53
N THR A 557 -41.40 30.79 -3.37
CA THR A 557 -40.59 31.99 -2.97
C THR A 557 -40.30 32.04 -1.42
N TYR A 558 -39.11 32.50 -0.98
CA TYR A 558 -38.80 33.34 0.24
C TYR A 558 -39.04 32.81 1.70
N HIS A 559 -38.57 33.40 2.84
CA HIS A 559 -37.26 34.00 3.26
C HIS A 559 -37.17 34.17 4.86
N PRO A 560 -36.32 35.00 5.56
CA PRO A 560 -35.39 34.51 6.62
C PRO A 560 -35.38 35.20 8.04
N GLY A 561 -34.39 34.84 8.90
CA GLY A 561 -33.92 35.57 10.12
C GLY A 561 -33.83 34.71 11.41
N GLY A 562 -32.96 34.92 12.43
CA GLY A 562 -31.80 35.82 12.63
C GLY A 562 -31.16 35.69 14.06
N GLU A 563 -29.85 36.02 14.20
CA GLU A 563 -28.96 36.40 15.37
C GLU A 563 -29.31 36.06 16.87
N GLY A 564 -28.36 35.92 17.84
CA GLY A 564 -26.87 35.98 17.86
C GLY A 564 -26.21 36.00 19.28
N ASN A 565 -24.87 36.13 19.34
CA ASN A 565 -23.96 36.62 20.43
C ASN A 565 -23.64 35.84 21.77
N THR A 566 -22.44 35.22 21.79
CA THR A 566 -21.22 35.44 22.64
C THR A 566 -21.24 35.92 24.12
N LEU A 567 -20.39 35.32 24.98
CA LEU A 567 -19.63 35.98 26.10
C LEU A 567 -18.44 35.13 26.65
N VAL A 568 -17.51 35.72 27.44
CA VAL A 568 -16.19 35.14 27.85
C VAL A 568 -15.70 35.60 29.24
N ILE A 569 -15.17 34.67 30.08
CA ILE A 569 -14.44 34.82 31.38
C ILE A 569 -13.64 33.49 31.61
N ALA A 570 -12.49 33.32 32.29
CA ALA A 570 -11.25 34.08 32.58
C ALA A 570 -10.22 33.13 33.30
N GLU A 571 -9.00 33.59 33.67
CA GLU A 571 -7.99 32.85 34.49
C GLU A 571 -7.30 33.77 35.53
N ASP A 572 -6.63 33.20 36.55
CA ASP A 572 -5.96 33.92 37.65
C ASP A 572 -4.62 33.25 38.09
N LYS A 573 -3.78 33.93 38.88
CA LYS A 573 -2.41 33.52 39.27
C LYS A 573 -2.08 33.74 40.74
N HIS A 574 -1.05 33.03 41.24
CA HIS A 574 -0.36 33.34 42.51
C HIS A 574 1.17 33.11 42.37
N ASP A 575 1.95 33.85 43.18
CA ASP A 575 3.42 33.90 43.17
C ASP A 575 4.07 33.07 44.29
N ASP A 576 5.38 32.81 44.11
CA ASP A 576 6.26 32.09 45.05
C ASP A 576 6.64 32.90 46.31
N ASN A 577 7.01 32.17 47.37
CA ASN A 577 8.05 32.56 48.33
C ASN A 577 8.66 31.29 48.94
N SER A 578 9.98 31.29 49.16
CA SER A 578 10.71 30.18 49.79
C SER A 578 11.82 30.69 50.70
N GLU A 579 12.03 29.99 51.82
CA GLU A 579 13.08 30.28 52.80
C GLU A 579 14.26 29.30 52.60
N GLU A 580 15.50 29.78 52.71
CA GLU A 580 16.70 28.94 52.56
C GLU A 580 17.04 28.22 53.88
N GLU A 581 16.79 26.91 53.93
CA GLU A 581 17.18 26.03 55.03
C GLU A 581 18.64 25.54 54.87
N ILE A 582 19.41 25.51 55.96
CA ILE A 582 20.84 25.16 55.91
C ILE A 582 21.02 23.64 55.75
N VAL A 583 21.55 23.25 54.59
CA VAL A 583 21.68 21.84 54.17
C VAL A 583 22.92 21.18 54.79
N ASP A 584 22.72 20.13 55.59
CA ASP A 584 23.76 19.24 56.10
C ASP A 584 24.64 18.63 54.99
N ASN A 585 25.90 18.29 55.30
CA ASN A 585 26.83 17.75 54.30
C ASN A 585 26.33 16.44 53.64
N GLU A 586 25.61 15.60 54.39
CA GLU A 586 25.00 14.37 53.85
C GLU A 586 23.81 14.67 52.94
N THR A 587 22.92 15.60 53.32
CA THR A 587 21.78 16.00 52.50
C THR A 587 22.21 16.80 51.26
N ALA A 588 23.36 17.48 51.29
CA ALA A 588 23.98 18.08 50.11
C ALA A 588 24.43 17.02 49.08
N GLY A 589 25.09 15.95 49.52
CA GLY A 589 25.44 14.81 48.64
C GLY A 589 24.19 14.10 48.09
N LEU A 590 23.14 14.01 48.90
CA LEU A 590 21.82 13.52 48.49
C LEU A 590 21.17 14.42 47.43
N ALA A 591 21.22 15.74 47.62
CA ALA A 591 20.65 16.74 46.72
C ALA A 591 21.34 16.76 45.35
N VAL A 592 22.68 16.62 45.29
CA VAL A 592 23.41 16.45 44.02
C VAL A 592 22.93 15.19 43.29
N THR A 593 22.79 14.07 44.01
CA THR A 593 22.35 12.78 43.45
C THR A 593 20.92 12.84 42.90
N TYR A 594 20.00 13.52 43.61
CA TYR A 594 18.62 13.69 43.17
C TYR A 594 18.44 14.77 42.10
N GLY A 595 19.15 15.89 42.14
CA GLY A 595 19.09 16.96 41.13
C GLY A 595 19.46 16.47 39.72
N LEU A 596 20.46 15.58 39.64
CA LEU A 596 20.81 14.89 38.39
C LEU A 596 19.71 13.98 37.89
N SER A 597 19.15 13.17 38.79
CA SER A 597 18.02 12.29 38.49
C SER A 597 16.80 13.11 38.02
N LEU A 598 16.57 14.29 38.59
CA LEU A 598 15.45 15.19 38.29
C LEU A 598 15.56 15.82 36.90
N ASN A 599 16.75 16.28 36.48
CA ASN A 599 16.94 16.79 35.11
C ASN A 599 16.67 15.70 34.06
N MET A 600 17.19 14.48 34.27
CA MET A 600 16.88 13.34 33.41
C MET A 600 15.37 13.01 33.41
N LEU A 601 14.72 13.04 34.58
CA LEU A 601 13.28 12.78 34.72
C LEU A 601 12.43 13.83 34.01
N GLN A 602 12.77 15.12 34.15
CA GLN A 602 12.07 16.24 33.51
C GLN A 602 12.20 16.17 31.98
N GLY A 603 13.42 15.96 31.47
CA GLY A 603 13.68 15.80 30.04
C GLY A 603 12.99 14.55 29.45
N TRP A 604 12.86 13.48 30.24
CA TRP A 604 12.10 12.29 29.87
C TRP A 604 10.59 12.54 29.91
N ALA A 605 10.06 13.19 30.95
CA ALA A 605 8.64 13.48 31.10
C ALA A 605 8.11 14.37 29.98
N ILE A 606 8.84 15.44 29.61
CA ILE A 606 8.50 16.29 28.45
C ILE A 606 8.51 15.47 27.15
N ALA A 607 9.53 14.63 26.95
CA ALA A 607 9.59 13.76 25.77
C ALA A 607 8.47 12.70 25.73
N VAL A 608 8.03 12.19 26.89
CA VAL A 608 6.89 11.26 27.01
C VAL A 608 5.58 11.98 26.71
N LEU A 609 5.36 13.20 27.23
CA LEU A 609 4.17 14.00 26.96
C LEU A 609 4.05 14.32 25.45
N CYS A 610 5.09 14.88 24.84
CA CYS A 610 5.11 15.15 23.41
C CYS A 610 4.97 13.85 22.58
N SER A 611 5.53 12.72 23.03
CA SER A 611 5.37 11.44 22.33
C SER A 611 3.95 10.87 22.48
N LEU A 612 3.30 11.08 23.62
CA LEU A 612 1.91 10.69 23.87
C LEU A 612 0.96 11.50 22.98
N GLU A 613 1.11 12.83 22.97
CA GLU A 613 0.35 13.75 22.12
C GLU A 613 0.48 13.39 20.63
N ASN A 614 1.71 13.21 20.12
CA ASN A 614 1.94 12.78 18.74
C ASN A 614 1.34 11.39 18.42
N LYS A 615 1.24 10.49 19.41
CA LYS A 615 0.54 9.19 19.26
C LYS A 615 -0.97 9.35 19.31
N MET A 616 -1.50 10.29 20.09
CA MET A 616 -2.94 10.57 20.18
C MET A 616 -3.51 11.12 18.87
N ILE A 617 -2.72 11.77 18.01
CA ILE A 617 -3.12 12.10 16.62
C ILE A 617 -3.61 10.85 15.85
N SER A 618 -3.07 9.66 16.15
CA SER A 618 -3.54 8.40 15.54
C SER A 618 -4.91 7.97 16.09
N VAL A 619 -5.23 8.30 17.33
CA VAL A 619 -6.55 8.06 17.95
C VAL A 619 -7.56 9.09 17.45
N GLU A 620 -7.16 10.36 17.37
CA GLU A 620 -7.94 11.45 16.79
C GLU A 620 -8.37 11.12 15.36
N ARG A 621 -7.45 10.68 14.49
CA ARG A 621 -7.79 10.22 13.13
C ARG A 621 -8.78 9.06 13.12
N ILE A 622 -8.70 8.12 14.07
CA ILE A 622 -9.69 7.03 14.20
C ILE A 622 -11.06 7.59 14.61
N LEU A 623 -11.12 8.60 15.48
CA LEU A 623 -12.37 9.29 15.85
C LEU A 623 -12.93 10.12 14.68
N GLN A 624 -12.07 10.81 13.90
CA GLN A 624 -12.47 11.48 12.65
C GLN A 624 -13.14 10.48 11.70
N TYR A 625 -12.53 9.32 11.46
CA TYR A 625 -13.13 8.25 10.63
C TYR A 625 -14.41 7.66 11.22
N ALA A 626 -14.54 7.58 12.56
CA ALA A 626 -15.75 7.09 13.22
C ALA A 626 -16.93 8.08 13.13
N ASN A 627 -16.65 9.37 12.94
CA ASN A 627 -17.65 10.44 12.83
C ASN A 627 -18.03 10.79 11.38
N ILE A 628 -17.49 10.09 10.37
CA ILE A 628 -17.93 10.23 8.97
C ILE A 628 -19.39 9.76 8.85
N PRO A 629 -20.24 10.43 8.06
CA PRO A 629 -21.62 9.99 7.80
C PRO A 629 -21.69 8.52 7.36
N SER A 630 -22.31 7.69 8.20
CA SER A 630 -22.51 6.27 7.94
C SER A 630 -23.56 6.06 6.85
N GLU A 631 -23.40 4.97 6.09
CA GLU A 631 -24.53 4.36 5.38
C GLU A 631 -25.67 4.01 6.35
N PRO A 632 -26.95 3.98 5.89
CA PRO A 632 -28.08 3.52 6.70
C PRO A 632 -27.86 2.12 7.30
N PRO A 633 -28.45 1.81 8.47
CA PRO A 633 -28.26 0.52 9.13
C PRO A 633 -28.80 -0.63 8.27
N LEU A 634 -28.01 -1.70 8.16
CA LEU A 634 -28.28 -2.89 7.34
C LEU A 634 -29.61 -3.61 7.66
N THR A 635 -30.18 -3.35 8.84
CA THR A 635 -31.51 -3.81 9.24
C THR A 635 -32.23 -2.72 10.02
N LEU A 636 -33.29 -2.17 9.43
CA LEU A 636 -34.29 -1.37 10.15
C LEU A 636 -35.31 -2.33 10.78
N SER A 637 -35.53 -2.24 12.09
CA SER A 637 -36.47 -3.12 12.82
C SER A 637 -37.94 -2.79 12.54
N GLU A 638 -38.25 -1.51 12.36
CA GLU A 638 -39.62 -0.98 12.23
C GLU A 638 -40.22 -1.23 10.84
N SER A 639 -39.38 -1.33 9.81
CA SER A 639 -39.77 -1.44 8.40
C SER A 639 -39.23 -2.72 7.74
N ARG A 640 -38.92 -3.76 8.54
CA ARG A 640 -38.40 -5.04 8.05
C ARG A 640 -39.48 -5.80 7.29
N PRO A 641 -39.29 -6.14 6.00
CA PRO A 641 -40.24 -6.98 5.28
C PRO A 641 -40.29 -8.41 5.82
N ASP A 642 -41.43 -9.07 5.65
CA ASP A 642 -41.63 -10.49 6.01
C ASP A 642 -40.61 -11.42 5.30
N CYS A 643 -40.35 -12.58 5.91
CA CYS A 643 -39.44 -13.61 5.41
C CYS A 643 -39.75 -14.08 3.97
N GLN A 644 -40.99 -13.92 3.48
CA GLN A 644 -41.36 -14.25 2.11
C GLN A 644 -41.03 -13.15 1.08
N TRP A 645 -40.68 -11.94 1.51
CA TRP A 645 -40.39 -10.79 0.65
C TRP A 645 -39.10 -10.93 -0.18
N PRO A 646 -38.99 -10.26 -1.35
CA PRO A 646 -40.09 -9.77 -2.18
C PRO A 646 -40.95 -10.94 -2.69
N ILE A 647 -42.29 -10.80 -2.62
CA ILE A 647 -43.26 -11.85 -2.98
C ILE A 647 -43.53 -11.86 -4.50
N LYS A 648 -43.52 -10.68 -5.13
CA LYS A 648 -43.36 -10.44 -6.57
C LYS A 648 -42.08 -9.64 -6.80
N GLY A 649 -41.43 -9.78 -7.96
CA GLY A 649 -40.18 -9.07 -8.29
C GLY A 649 -40.40 -7.65 -8.84
N GLU A 650 -41.54 -7.02 -8.54
CA GLU A 650 -42.04 -5.85 -9.25
C GLU A 650 -41.34 -4.58 -8.76
N ILE A 651 -40.80 -3.79 -9.69
CA ILE A 651 -39.97 -2.61 -9.39
C ILE A 651 -40.68 -1.39 -9.96
N GLU A 652 -41.21 -0.58 -9.06
CA GLU A 652 -41.82 0.70 -9.42
C GLU A 652 -40.87 1.84 -9.06
N LEU A 653 -40.34 2.52 -10.07
CA LEU A 653 -39.56 3.75 -9.92
C LEU A 653 -40.51 4.93 -10.13
N ARG A 654 -40.54 5.87 -9.18
CA ARG A 654 -41.38 7.08 -9.23
C ARG A 654 -40.51 8.32 -9.00
N ASN A 655 -40.42 9.20 -10.00
CA ASN A 655 -39.69 10.47 -9.96
C ASN A 655 -38.29 10.33 -9.33
N LEU A 656 -37.53 9.29 -9.73
CA LEU A 656 -36.23 9.00 -9.14
C LEU A 656 -35.16 9.97 -9.69
N HIS A 657 -34.45 10.63 -8.78
CA HIS A 657 -33.27 11.46 -9.08
C HIS A 657 -32.04 10.86 -8.41
N VAL A 658 -30.90 10.80 -9.11
CA VAL A 658 -29.63 10.26 -8.60
C VAL A 658 -28.49 11.22 -8.90
N ARG A 659 -27.61 11.47 -7.93
CA ARG A 659 -26.37 12.27 -8.07
C ARG A 659 -25.23 11.66 -7.25
N TYR A 660 -23.99 11.82 -7.71
CA TYR A 660 -22.82 11.27 -7.02
C TYR A 660 -22.37 12.07 -5.79
N ALA A 661 -22.72 13.37 -5.71
CA ALA A 661 -22.49 14.21 -4.54
C ALA A 661 -23.59 15.29 -4.46
N PRO A 662 -23.91 15.86 -3.28
CA PRO A 662 -24.98 16.85 -3.12
C PRO A 662 -24.88 18.06 -4.06
N GLN A 663 -23.64 18.53 -4.27
CA GLN A 663 -23.27 19.70 -5.08
C GLN A 663 -23.07 19.40 -6.58
N LEU A 664 -23.21 18.14 -7.02
CA LEU A 664 -23.16 17.76 -8.43
C LEU A 664 -24.58 17.71 -9.03
N PRO A 665 -24.75 17.99 -10.34
CA PRO A 665 -26.04 17.85 -11.00
C PRO A 665 -26.57 16.41 -10.92
N SER A 666 -27.89 16.27 -10.97
CA SER A 666 -28.55 14.96 -11.09
C SER A 666 -28.14 14.28 -12.41
N VAL A 667 -27.58 13.08 -12.28
CA VAL A 667 -27.15 12.19 -13.38
C VAL A 667 -28.33 11.38 -13.93
N LEU A 668 -29.26 11.00 -13.06
CA LEU A 668 -30.61 10.56 -13.44
C LEU A 668 -31.61 11.57 -12.90
N LYS A 669 -32.62 11.94 -13.70
CA LYS A 669 -33.64 12.93 -13.35
C LYS A 669 -35.03 12.38 -13.65
N GLY A 670 -35.97 12.54 -12.70
CA GLY A 670 -37.40 12.30 -12.92
C GLY A 670 -37.80 10.86 -13.25
N LEU A 671 -36.88 9.91 -13.15
CA LEU A 671 -37.02 8.57 -13.73
C LEU A 671 -38.22 7.84 -13.14
N THR A 672 -39.22 7.57 -13.98
CA THR A 672 -40.51 7.00 -13.59
C THR A 672 -40.87 5.85 -14.52
N CYS A 673 -40.91 4.61 -14.00
CA CYS A 673 -41.31 3.43 -14.76
C CYS A 673 -41.65 2.26 -13.84
N THR A 674 -42.63 1.44 -14.24
CA THR A 674 -42.96 0.17 -13.58
C THR A 674 -42.42 -1.00 -14.39
N LEU A 675 -41.70 -1.91 -13.72
CA LEU A 675 -41.15 -3.14 -14.29
C LEU A 675 -41.86 -4.35 -13.64
N PRO A 676 -42.63 -5.16 -14.39
CA PRO A 676 -43.34 -6.32 -13.84
C PRO A 676 -42.38 -7.41 -13.34
N GLY A 677 -42.85 -8.22 -12.38
CA GLY A 677 -41.98 -8.81 -11.37
C GLY A 677 -41.93 -10.34 -11.27
N GLU A 678 -41.01 -10.96 -12.00
CA GLU A 678 -40.67 -12.40 -11.93
C GLU A 678 -39.23 -12.61 -11.40
N LYS A 679 -38.77 -13.84 -11.12
CA LYS A 679 -37.84 -14.15 -10.00
C LYS A 679 -36.59 -15.06 -10.30
N LYS A 680 -35.34 -14.52 -10.40
CA LYS A 680 -34.10 -14.87 -9.59
C LYS A 680 -32.64 -14.62 -10.16
N THR A 681 -31.59 -14.49 -9.28
CA THR A 681 -30.27 -13.76 -9.39
C THR A 681 -29.03 -14.37 -8.65
N VAL A 682 -27.76 -13.98 -8.99
CA VAL A 682 -26.54 -13.86 -8.09
C VAL A 682 -25.36 -12.95 -8.62
N MET A 683 -24.06 -13.12 -8.22
CA MET A 683 -22.73 -12.48 -8.58
C MET A 683 -21.56 -13.09 -7.71
N GLU A 684 -20.20 -12.93 -7.76
CA GLU A 684 -19.04 -12.32 -8.53
C GLU A 684 -17.68 -12.86 -7.86
N ASP A 685 -16.36 -12.84 -8.18
CA ASP A 685 -15.28 -12.58 -9.22
C ASP A 685 -14.08 -13.57 -8.89
N GLY A 686 -13.05 -13.95 -9.68
CA GLY A 686 -12.72 -13.80 -11.11
C GLY A 686 -11.20 -13.77 -11.49
N LYS A 687 -10.25 -13.28 -10.67
CA LYS A 687 -8.93 -12.73 -11.14
C LYS A 687 -7.98 -13.50 -12.09
N ASN A 688 -7.87 -14.84 -12.11
CA ASN A 688 -6.86 -15.54 -12.93
C ASN A 688 -7.23 -15.71 -14.42
N TRP A 689 -8.28 -15.03 -14.88
CA TRP A 689 -8.90 -15.27 -16.18
C TRP A 689 -9.07 -14.00 -17.03
N SER A 690 -9.27 -14.16 -18.35
CA SER A 690 -9.58 -13.06 -19.27
C SER A 690 -10.94 -12.40 -18.96
N ALA A 691 -11.18 -11.18 -19.45
CA ALA A 691 -12.40 -10.43 -19.14
C ALA A 691 -13.71 -11.22 -19.40
N GLY A 692 -13.82 -11.87 -20.57
CA GLY A 692 -14.98 -12.70 -20.92
C GLY A 692 -15.12 -13.95 -20.05
N GLN A 693 -14.01 -14.57 -19.63
CA GLN A 693 -14.02 -15.69 -18.67
C GLN A 693 -14.40 -15.23 -17.25
N ARG A 694 -13.98 -14.01 -16.84
CA ARG A 694 -14.44 -13.41 -15.58
C ARG A 694 -15.94 -13.12 -15.65
N GLN A 695 -16.43 -12.52 -16.74
CA GLN A 695 -17.87 -12.37 -16.99
C GLN A 695 -18.60 -13.72 -16.93
N LEU A 696 -18.10 -14.77 -17.60
CA LEU A 696 -18.67 -16.12 -17.57
C LEU A 696 -18.73 -16.75 -16.16
N VAL A 697 -17.75 -16.52 -15.27
CA VAL A 697 -17.78 -17.08 -13.90
C VAL A 697 -18.41 -16.13 -12.88
N CYS A 698 -18.52 -14.84 -13.17
CA CYS A 698 -19.47 -13.95 -12.52
C CYS A 698 -20.89 -14.42 -12.85
N LEU A 699 -21.18 -14.76 -14.11
CA LEU A 699 -22.45 -15.33 -14.55
C LEU A 699 -22.69 -16.74 -13.99
N GLY A 700 -21.67 -17.60 -13.98
CA GLY A 700 -21.71 -18.92 -13.35
C GLY A 700 -22.03 -18.81 -11.85
N ARG A 701 -21.55 -17.74 -11.18
CA ARG A 701 -22.05 -17.38 -9.85
C ARG A 701 -23.49 -16.88 -9.91
N VAL A 702 -23.88 -15.96 -10.81
CA VAL A 702 -25.26 -15.45 -11.11
C VAL A 702 -26.31 -16.56 -11.23
N ILE A 703 -25.88 -17.79 -11.51
CA ILE A 703 -26.76 -18.94 -11.70
C ILE A 703 -27.05 -19.72 -10.39
N LEU A 704 -26.18 -19.65 -9.36
CA LEU A 704 -26.18 -20.61 -8.22
C LEU A 704 -27.08 -20.27 -7.00
N LYS A 705 -26.87 -19.14 -6.30
CA LYS A 705 -27.61 -18.76 -5.06
C LYS A 705 -29.09 -18.36 -5.26
N ARG A 706 -29.63 -18.24 -6.49
CA ARG A 706 -31.05 -17.92 -6.81
C ARG A 706 -31.73 -16.87 -5.87
N ARG A 707 -31.08 -15.71 -5.63
CA ARG A 707 -31.62 -14.45 -5.00
C ARG A 707 -32.67 -13.81 -5.96
N LYS A 708 -33.36 -12.68 -5.72
CA LYS A 708 -34.71 -12.48 -6.33
C LYS A 708 -34.96 -11.59 -7.60
N VAL A 709 -34.08 -10.67 -8.03
CA VAL A 709 -34.20 -9.83 -9.27
C VAL A 709 -32.81 -9.69 -9.92
N LEU A 710 -32.64 -9.79 -11.24
CA LEU A 710 -31.31 -9.75 -11.88
C LEU A 710 -31.00 -8.41 -12.57
N VAL A 711 -29.80 -7.89 -12.31
CA VAL A 711 -29.19 -6.76 -13.04
C VAL A 711 -27.91 -7.26 -13.71
N LEU A 712 -27.82 -7.09 -15.02
CA LEU A 712 -26.67 -7.41 -15.86
C LEU A 712 -26.08 -6.10 -16.41
N ASP A 713 -25.14 -5.53 -15.67
CA ASP A 713 -24.36 -4.36 -16.08
C ASP A 713 -23.27 -4.81 -17.07
N GLU A 714 -23.47 -4.57 -18.37
CA GLU A 714 -22.55 -4.94 -19.47
C GLU A 714 -22.11 -6.43 -19.51
N ALA A 715 -22.88 -7.35 -18.92
CA ALA A 715 -22.39 -8.68 -18.53
C ALA A 715 -21.83 -9.58 -19.66
N THR A 716 -22.12 -9.29 -20.93
CA THR A 716 -21.57 -10.01 -22.11
C THR A 716 -20.75 -9.12 -23.06
N SER A 717 -20.44 -7.87 -22.69
CA SER A 717 -19.76 -6.92 -23.61
C SER A 717 -18.38 -7.37 -24.09
N SER A 718 -17.65 -8.18 -23.29
CA SER A 718 -16.35 -8.76 -23.66
C SER A 718 -16.41 -10.21 -24.18
N VAL A 719 -17.61 -10.68 -24.55
CA VAL A 719 -17.90 -12.02 -25.06
C VAL A 719 -18.15 -11.98 -26.58
N ASP A 720 -17.81 -13.03 -27.34
CA ASP A 720 -18.11 -13.10 -28.78
C ASP A 720 -19.62 -13.37 -29.07
N PRO A 721 -20.15 -13.00 -30.26
CA PRO A 721 -21.59 -13.10 -30.54
C PRO A 721 -22.21 -14.49 -30.42
N VAL A 722 -21.50 -15.57 -30.76
CA VAL A 722 -22.00 -16.95 -30.59
C VAL A 722 -22.10 -17.31 -29.11
N THR A 723 -21.07 -16.97 -28.32
CA THR A 723 -21.08 -17.20 -26.87
C THR A 723 -22.07 -16.27 -26.14
N ASP A 724 -22.30 -15.05 -26.61
CA ASP A 724 -23.37 -14.14 -26.13
C ASP A 724 -24.75 -14.76 -26.40
N ASN A 725 -25.04 -15.20 -27.63
CA ASN A 725 -26.28 -15.91 -27.95
C ASN A 725 -26.47 -17.18 -27.09
N LEU A 726 -25.41 -17.96 -26.85
CA LEU A 726 -25.46 -19.13 -25.96
C LEU A 726 -25.76 -18.71 -24.50
N ILE A 727 -25.19 -17.61 -24.02
CA ILE A 727 -25.50 -17.02 -22.70
C ILE A 727 -26.97 -16.57 -22.64
N GLN A 728 -27.45 -15.80 -23.61
CA GLN A 728 -28.85 -15.31 -23.64
C GLN A 728 -29.84 -16.47 -23.67
N ASN A 729 -29.59 -17.49 -24.51
CA ASN A 729 -30.41 -18.69 -24.58
C ASN A 729 -30.36 -19.49 -23.26
N THR A 730 -29.18 -19.62 -22.64
CA THR A 730 -29.03 -20.28 -21.33
C THR A 730 -29.77 -19.52 -20.23
N LEU A 731 -29.73 -18.19 -20.23
CA LEU A 731 -30.48 -17.35 -19.30
C LEU A 731 -31.99 -17.54 -19.48
N LYS A 732 -32.50 -17.49 -20.71
CA LYS A 732 -33.92 -17.73 -21.01
C LYS A 732 -34.40 -19.13 -20.62
N VAL A 733 -33.57 -20.17 -20.81
CA VAL A 733 -33.92 -21.56 -20.47
C VAL A 733 -33.80 -21.86 -18.97
N GLN A 734 -32.81 -21.30 -18.28
CA GLN A 734 -32.57 -21.58 -16.85
C GLN A 734 -33.32 -20.63 -15.89
N PHE A 735 -33.78 -19.47 -16.38
CA PHE A 735 -34.47 -18.43 -15.60
C PHE A 735 -35.74 -17.92 -16.32
N PRO A 736 -36.67 -18.80 -16.74
CA PRO A 736 -37.85 -18.39 -17.51
C PRO A 736 -38.76 -17.44 -16.71
N GLU A 737 -38.94 -17.69 -15.42
CA GLU A 737 -39.59 -16.75 -14.49
C GLU A 737 -38.55 -15.79 -13.90
N CYS A 738 -38.01 -14.80 -14.63
CA CYS A 738 -37.05 -13.84 -14.06
C CYS A 738 -37.08 -12.43 -14.68
N THR A 739 -37.25 -11.40 -13.84
CA THR A 739 -36.99 -10.00 -14.24
C THR A 739 -35.46 -9.80 -14.36
N VAL A 740 -34.99 -9.73 -15.60
CA VAL A 740 -33.60 -9.42 -15.98
C VAL A 740 -33.53 -8.01 -16.55
N ILE A 741 -32.85 -7.11 -15.84
CA ILE A 741 -32.51 -5.75 -16.32
C ILE A 741 -31.10 -5.82 -16.91
N THR A 742 -30.97 -5.67 -18.22
CA THR A 742 -29.68 -5.70 -18.92
C THR A 742 -29.30 -4.30 -19.42
N ILE A 743 -28.11 -3.84 -19.05
CA ILE A 743 -27.46 -2.68 -19.68
C ILE A 743 -26.54 -3.25 -20.76
N ALA A 744 -26.80 -2.90 -22.03
CA ALA A 744 -26.06 -3.44 -23.18
C ALA A 744 -25.79 -2.39 -24.25
N HIS A 745 -24.56 -2.38 -24.76
CA HIS A 745 -24.15 -1.60 -25.93
C HIS A 745 -24.32 -2.34 -27.26
N ARG A 746 -24.84 -3.58 -27.25
CA ARG A 746 -25.14 -4.37 -28.45
C ARG A 746 -26.63 -4.43 -28.68
N ILE A 747 -27.07 -3.90 -29.81
CA ILE A 747 -28.46 -3.91 -30.26
C ILE A 747 -29.04 -5.34 -30.35
N THR A 748 -28.25 -6.30 -30.86
CA THR A 748 -28.64 -7.72 -30.93
C THR A 748 -29.06 -8.31 -29.59
N SER A 749 -28.43 -7.87 -28.49
CA SER A 749 -28.70 -8.36 -27.13
C SER A 749 -29.92 -7.67 -26.48
N VAL A 750 -30.41 -6.57 -27.07
CA VAL A 750 -31.58 -5.78 -26.60
C VAL A 750 -32.85 -6.11 -27.39
N LEU A 751 -32.72 -6.45 -28.68
CA LEU A 751 -33.83 -6.80 -29.57
C LEU A 751 -34.61 -8.05 -29.12
N GLY A 752 -33.99 -8.90 -28.30
CA GLY A 752 -34.61 -10.08 -27.71
C GLY A 752 -35.27 -9.88 -26.35
N CYS A 753 -35.42 -8.64 -25.87
CA CYS A 753 -36.05 -8.29 -24.59
C CYS A 753 -37.54 -7.92 -24.76
N ASP A 754 -38.36 -8.11 -23.72
CA ASP A 754 -39.80 -7.81 -23.78
C ASP A 754 -40.11 -6.31 -23.73
N LYS A 755 -39.23 -5.52 -23.11
CA LYS A 755 -39.30 -4.05 -23.04
C LYS A 755 -37.90 -3.45 -23.08
N VAL A 756 -37.75 -2.31 -23.76
CA VAL A 756 -36.51 -1.53 -23.87
C VAL A 756 -36.71 -0.18 -23.19
N LEU A 757 -35.64 0.36 -22.60
CA LEU A 757 -35.60 1.68 -22.00
C LEU A 757 -34.41 2.45 -22.58
N LEU A 758 -34.66 3.51 -23.34
CA LEU A 758 -33.61 4.39 -23.85
C LEU A 758 -33.48 5.62 -22.94
N LEU A 759 -32.25 5.88 -22.50
CA LEU A 759 -31.91 7.05 -21.69
C LEU A 759 -31.09 8.03 -22.53
N ASP A 760 -31.45 9.31 -22.49
CA ASP A 760 -30.62 10.40 -23.01
C ASP A 760 -30.49 11.51 -21.96
N ASN A 761 -29.30 12.11 -21.83
CA ASN A 761 -29.01 13.23 -20.92
C ASN A 761 -29.49 13.08 -19.45
N GLY A 762 -29.69 11.83 -18.99
CA GLY A 762 -30.16 11.48 -17.65
C GLY A 762 -31.69 11.30 -17.50
N GLU A 763 -32.45 11.38 -18.58
CA GLU A 763 -33.91 11.28 -18.63
C GLU A 763 -34.33 10.07 -19.50
N ILE A 764 -35.57 9.59 -19.32
CA ILE A 764 -36.13 8.56 -20.20
C ILE A 764 -36.52 9.24 -21.50
N ALA A 765 -35.83 8.89 -22.59
CA ALA A 765 -36.19 9.35 -23.92
C ALA A 765 -37.37 8.53 -24.47
N GLU A 766 -37.26 7.20 -24.45
CA GLU A 766 -38.21 6.26 -25.05
C GLU A 766 -38.36 4.97 -24.22
N GLN A 767 -39.56 4.38 -24.17
CA GLN A 767 -39.79 3.09 -23.51
C GLN A 767 -40.99 2.29 -24.07
N ASP A 768 -40.76 1.25 -24.87
CA ASP A 768 -41.76 0.26 -25.29
C ASP A 768 -41.07 -1.10 -25.61
N THR A 769 -41.78 -2.08 -26.19
CA THR A 769 -41.18 -3.35 -26.67
C THR A 769 -40.23 -3.08 -27.86
N PRO A 770 -39.25 -3.93 -28.19
CA PRO A 770 -38.34 -3.66 -29.32
C PRO A 770 -39.05 -3.50 -30.66
N ALA A 771 -40.13 -4.25 -30.90
CA ALA A 771 -40.94 -4.16 -32.12
C ALA A 771 -41.84 -2.90 -32.16
N LYS A 772 -41.98 -2.20 -31.04
CA LYS A 772 -42.85 -1.02 -30.84
C LYS A 772 -42.08 0.27 -30.53
N LEU A 773 -40.84 0.13 -30.08
CA LEU A 773 -39.70 0.90 -30.58
C LEU A 773 -39.32 0.50 -32.03
N LEU A 774 -40.27 -0.14 -32.74
CA LEU A 774 -40.50 0.01 -34.16
C LEU A 774 -41.96 0.44 -34.55
N GLU A 775 -42.67 1.34 -33.81
CA GLU A 775 -43.90 2.08 -34.22
C GLU A 775 -43.80 3.62 -34.50
N ASP A 776 -42.78 4.40 -34.07
CA ASP A 776 -42.61 5.89 -34.26
C ASP A 776 -41.21 6.38 -34.77
N LYS A 777 -40.95 6.62 -36.07
CA LYS A 777 -39.56 6.84 -36.63
C LYS A 777 -38.87 8.15 -36.32
N SER A 778 -39.52 9.00 -35.54
CA SER A 778 -38.78 10.04 -34.86
C SER A 778 -37.92 9.47 -33.72
N SER A 779 -38.22 8.24 -33.27
CA SER A 779 -37.50 7.44 -32.28
C SER A 779 -35.99 7.37 -32.50
N LEU A 780 -35.29 7.70 -31.43
CA LEU A 780 -33.87 7.56 -31.23
C LEU A 780 -33.45 6.09 -31.22
N PHE A 781 -34.30 5.15 -30.76
CA PHE A 781 -34.00 3.72 -30.85
C PHE A 781 -33.82 3.25 -32.31
N SER A 782 -34.74 3.52 -33.25
CA SER A 782 -34.44 3.17 -34.66
C SER A 782 -33.35 3.99 -35.28
N LYS A 783 -33.13 5.24 -34.86
CA LYS A 783 -32.00 6.01 -35.40
C LYS A 783 -30.70 5.29 -35.05
N LEU A 784 -30.47 5.02 -33.76
CA LEU A 784 -29.32 4.27 -33.23
C LEU A 784 -29.20 2.88 -33.89
N VAL A 785 -30.32 2.16 -34.02
CA VAL A 785 -30.39 0.84 -34.66
C VAL A 785 -30.10 0.92 -36.18
N SER A 786 -30.54 1.97 -36.87
CA SER A 786 -30.26 2.20 -38.30
C SER A 786 -28.83 2.69 -38.56
N GLU A 787 -28.26 3.49 -37.67
CA GLU A 787 -26.85 3.90 -37.69
C GLU A 787 -25.94 2.67 -37.54
N TYR A 788 -26.31 1.74 -36.65
CA TYR A 788 -25.61 0.47 -36.45
C TYR A 788 -25.63 -0.44 -37.70
N THR A 789 -26.65 -0.33 -38.56
CA THR A 789 -26.65 -1.01 -39.87
C THR A 789 -25.89 -0.22 -40.94
N MET A 790 -26.17 1.07 -41.07
CA MET A 790 -25.57 1.95 -42.08
C MET A 790 -24.05 2.10 -41.89
N GLY A 791 -23.55 1.91 -40.67
CA GLY A 791 -22.11 1.82 -40.36
C GLY A 791 -21.36 0.74 -41.13
N SER A 792 -22.05 -0.25 -41.71
CA SER A 792 -21.43 -1.29 -42.56
C SER A 792 -21.20 -0.88 -44.03
N ASP A 793 -21.76 0.24 -44.49
CA ASP A 793 -21.68 0.73 -45.88
C ASP A 793 -20.79 1.99 -46.07
N TYR A 794 -20.17 2.51 -45.01
CA TYR A 794 -19.23 3.64 -45.10
C TYR A 794 -17.92 3.24 -45.78
N LYS A 795 -17.70 3.76 -46.99
CA LYS A 795 -16.46 3.67 -47.78
C LYS A 795 -15.54 4.87 -47.54
#